data_AF-A0A443SIB1-F1
#
_entry.id   AF-A0A443SIB1-F1
#
_cell.length_a   1.000
_cell.length_b   1.000
_cell.length_c   1.000
_cell.angle_alpha   90.00
_cell.angle_beta   90.00
_cell.angle_gamma   90.00
#
_symmetry.space_group_name_H-M   'P 1'
#
loop_
_entity.id
_entity.type
_entity.pdbx_description
1 polymer ?
#
loop_
_entity_poly.entity_id
_entity_poly.type
_entity_poly.pdbx_seq_one_letter_code
_entity_poly.pdbx_strand_id
1 'polypeptide(L)'
;MCFEIGAIAESKQHTFRLNACNEMVDIFVKQTYAIGFAFPAIGVIATVASSWFFKCNVYECCNDSKESRNVWIRYDDSTFKHLDLDMRKQLHGQPLVRRLVLKAVRSHWKDEQPVKPLVLSFHGWTGSGKNFVSDIIAERLFKKGKESRFVHRISGPERFPDEKLASVYKQQLMGIVSGNVSSCGRQLFIIDEVDKIPPGVIDGIKPFLDYKDQVNGVDYRKAIFIFLSNTGGKDITRVTYDFWKKGKSRDEITLKDIEPLMNSGAFNEMGGLQHSNLIRNNLIDYFIPFLPLEREHVKLCIRDYIVNKFGESRFVDENILEKIADEMEYFPPDLKLYSKSGCKKVHTKVSLIIDDDTENEKRIYAIGFALPLLSGITASGAGAWLYYQCTYTECCNNMQSGNRKWIRQDDETFKQFDRDLKIKLHGQHLVRSILTKDENPVKPLVLSFHGWTGSGKNFVANMIAERLFEKGKGSKFVHRISGPERFPDETLQQLMGIVSGNVSMCGRQLFIIDEVDKIPPGIIDGIKSFLDYNDHVNGVDYRKAIFIFISNTGGTEINRVMVDFYKRGINRRDVQMKNLTSLIEMGAFNEKGGFQHSSVVKNYVIDHFVPFLPLEREHVKLCIDDYIVNKFGESRFVDENILEKIADELEYFPPDLKLYSRSGCKKVHTKVPLFVNEN
;
A
#
# COMPACT_ATOMS: atom_id res chain seq x y z
N MET A 1 -37.95 -8.87 31.29
CA MET A 1 -39.00 -8.03 31.90
C MET A 1 -38.62 -6.57 31.69
N CYS A 2 -39.48 -5.84 30.98
CA CYS A 2 -39.67 -4.38 30.87
C CYS A 2 -38.61 -3.44 30.24
N PHE A 3 -38.83 -3.14 28.94
CA PHE A 3 -39.08 -1.86 28.23
C PHE A 3 -38.64 -0.45 28.74
N GLU A 4 -38.14 0.35 27.77
CA GLU A 4 -38.16 1.83 27.49
C GLU A 4 -37.81 2.86 28.59
N ILE A 5 -36.96 3.87 28.40
CA ILE A 5 -37.06 5.19 27.68
C ILE A 5 -35.60 5.75 27.65
N GLY A 6 -34.97 6.33 26.62
CA GLY A 6 -35.27 7.55 25.85
C GLY A 6 -34.15 8.62 26.00
N ALA A 7 -33.28 8.71 24.98
CA ALA A 7 -32.61 9.90 24.40
C ALA A 7 -31.54 10.79 25.12
N ILE A 8 -30.47 11.05 24.33
CA ILE A 8 -29.57 12.24 24.21
C ILE A 8 -28.18 12.26 24.90
N ALA A 9 -27.17 12.21 24.02
CA ALA A 9 -25.85 12.86 23.98
C ALA A 9 -24.65 12.43 24.84
N GLU A 10 -23.53 12.30 24.10
CA GLU A 10 -22.14 12.62 24.43
C GLU A 10 -21.25 11.65 25.25
N SER A 11 -20.34 11.04 24.49
CA SER A 11 -18.95 10.72 24.85
C SER A 11 -18.69 9.46 25.72
N LYS A 12 -17.54 8.83 25.42
CA LYS A 12 -16.87 7.74 26.18
C LYS A 12 -17.27 6.30 25.84
N GLN A 13 -16.92 5.88 24.63
CA GLN A 13 -16.80 4.47 24.27
C GLN A 13 -15.33 4.02 24.32
N HIS A 14 -14.73 4.02 25.52
CA HIS A 14 -13.46 3.33 25.78
C HIS A 14 -13.37 2.65 27.16
N THR A 15 -14.39 2.77 28.01
CA THR A 15 -14.33 2.30 29.41
C THR A 15 -15.00 0.94 29.65
N PHE A 16 -15.67 0.33 28.66
CA PHE A 16 -16.50 -0.87 28.90
C PHE A 16 -15.82 -2.22 28.63
N ARG A 17 -14.56 -2.27 28.21
CA ARG A 17 -13.76 -3.51 28.10
C ARG A 17 -12.79 -3.74 29.27
N LEU A 18 -12.89 -2.96 30.34
CA LEU A 18 -12.07 -3.12 31.55
C LEU A 18 -12.78 -3.85 32.70
N ASN A 19 -14.11 -3.93 32.72
CA ASN A 19 -14.83 -4.50 33.87
C ASN A 19 -15.08 -6.02 33.77
N ALA A 20 -15.07 -6.63 32.58
CA ALA A 20 -15.22 -8.08 32.44
C ALA A 20 -13.93 -8.87 32.72
N CYS A 21 -12.78 -8.19 32.79
CA CYS A 21 -11.50 -8.84 33.10
C CYS A 21 -11.15 -8.76 34.60
N ASN A 22 -11.74 -7.82 35.34
CA ASN A 22 -11.54 -7.68 36.79
C ASN A 22 -12.24 -8.78 37.59
N GLU A 23 -13.38 -9.31 37.11
CA GLU A 23 -14.09 -10.39 37.83
C GLU A 23 -13.44 -11.77 37.68
N MET A 24 -12.71 -12.04 36.59
CA MET A 24 -11.98 -13.33 36.45
C MET A 24 -10.66 -13.36 37.24
N VAL A 25 -10.05 -12.20 37.50
CA VAL A 25 -8.85 -12.10 38.33
C VAL A 25 -9.21 -12.21 39.82
N ASP A 26 -10.38 -11.71 40.24
CA ASP A 26 -10.84 -11.82 41.64
C ASP A 26 -11.18 -13.26 42.07
N ILE A 27 -11.52 -14.15 41.14
CA ILE A 27 -11.80 -15.56 41.44
C ILE A 27 -10.51 -16.35 41.66
N PHE A 28 -9.43 -16.03 40.93
CA PHE A 28 -8.11 -16.65 41.14
C PHE A 28 -7.40 -16.12 42.38
N VAL A 29 -7.62 -14.85 42.73
CA VAL A 29 -7.05 -14.21 43.94
C VAL A 29 -7.69 -14.77 45.22
N LYS A 30 -8.98 -15.15 45.20
CA LYS A 30 -9.68 -15.69 46.39
C LYS A 30 -9.29 -17.13 46.79
N GLN A 31 -8.69 -17.93 45.90
CA GLN A 31 -8.33 -19.32 46.21
C GLN A 31 -6.92 -19.48 46.80
N THR A 32 -6.10 -18.42 46.79
CA THR A 32 -4.73 -18.40 47.35
C THR A 32 -4.62 -17.87 48.79
N TYR A 33 -5.69 -17.32 49.37
CA TYR A 33 -5.68 -16.81 50.76
C TYR A 33 -5.69 -17.91 51.84
N ALA A 34 -5.73 -19.20 51.46
CA ALA A 34 -5.75 -20.30 52.43
C ALA A 34 -4.37 -20.89 52.80
N ILE A 35 -3.25 -20.41 52.22
CA ILE A 35 -1.90 -20.99 52.49
C ILE A 35 -0.85 -19.89 52.79
N GLY A 36 -1.20 -18.86 53.57
CA GLY A 36 -0.35 -17.69 53.76
C GLY A 36 -0.19 -17.18 55.19
N PHE A 37 -0.35 -18.01 56.22
CA PHE A 37 -0.03 -17.63 57.60
C PHE A 37 1.43 -17.96 57.96
N ALA A 38 2.37 -17.31 57.29
CA ALA A 38 3.74 -17.02 57.76
C ALA A 38 4.49 -16.28 56.63
N PHE A 39 5.10 -15.12 56.93
CA PHE A 39 5.86 -14.24 56.03
C PHE A 39 5.07 -13.26 55.13
N PRO A 40 4.63 -12.11 55.68
CA PRO A 40 3.87 -11.09 54.95
C PRO A 40 4.65 -10.41 53.82
N ALA A 41 5.99 -10.35 53.90
CA ALA A 41 6.82 -9.65 52.90
C ALA A 41 7.21 -10.53 51.70
N ILE A 42 7.20 -11.87 51.84
CA ILE A 42 7.66 -12.80 50.80
C ILE A 42 6.50 -13.19 49.86
N GLY A 43 5.27 -13.30 50.39
CA GLY A 43 4.09 -13.68 49.62
C GLY A 43 3.65 -12.65 48.56
N VAL A 44 3.81 -11.35 48.83
CA VAL A 44 3.47 -10.26 47.88
C VAL A 44 4.51 -10.18 46.75
N ILE A 45 5.80 -10.39 47.05
CA ILE A 45 6.86 -10.40 46.03
C ILE A 45 6.69 -11.61 45.10
N ALA A 46 6.37 -12.80 45.65
CA ALA A 46 6.16 -14.01 44.86
C ALA A 46 4.92 -13.93 43.95
N THR A 47 3.84 -13.29 44.40
CA THR A 47 2.59 -13.13 43.59
C THR A 47 2.72 -12.05 42.51
N VAL A 48 3.40 -10.93 42.78
CA VAL A 48 3.68 -9.91 41.76
C VAL A 48 4.70 -10.42 40.73
N ALA A 49 5.76 -11.10 41.17
CA ALA A 49 6.76 -11.69 40.27
C ALA A 49 6.16 -12.81 39.40
N SER A 50 5.30 -13.67 39.96
CA SER A 50 4.59 -14.70 39.18
C SER A 50 3.58 -14.10 38.21
N SER A 51 2.78 -13.11 38.62
CA SER A 51 1.84 -12.40 37.73
C SER A 51 2.57 -11.68 36.57
N TRP A 52 3.68 -11.00 36.84
CA TRP A 52 4.50 -10.37 35.81
C TRP A 52 5.15 -11.40 34.88
N PHE A 53 5.65 -12.51 35.44
CA PHE A 53 6.20 -13.63 34.68
C PHE A 53 5.17 -14.27 33.74
N PHE A 54 3.95 -14.56 34.22
CA PHE A 54 2.87 -15.11 33.39
C PHE A 54 2.36 -14.10 32.36
N LYS A 55 2.21 -12.82 32.74
CA LYS A 55 1.80 -11.75 31.81
C LYS A 55 2.79 -11.57 30.68
N CYS A 56 4.09 -11.59 30.97
CA CYS A 56 5.13 -11.43 29.96
C CYS A 56 5.43 -12.68 29.13
N ASN A 57 4.79 -13.82 29.42
CA ASN A 57 4.77 -14.97 28.51
C ASN A 57 3.71 -14.82 27.42
N VAL A 58 2.61 -14.12 27.71
CA VAL A 58 1.45 -13.96 26.81
C VAL A 58 1.45 -12.61 26.10
N TYR A 59 1.83 -11.55 26.82
CA TYR A 59 1.83 -10.17 26.36
C TYR A 59 3.24 -9.62 26.24
N GLU A 60 3.40 -8.70 25.30
CA GLU A 60 4.68 -8.03 25.07
C GLU A 60 5.04 -7.08 26.22
N CYS A 61 6.20 -7.35 26.83
CA CYS A 61 6.73 -6.63 27.97
C CYS A 61 8.06 -5.97 27.65
N CYS A 62 8.32 -4.84 28.31
CA CYS A 62 9.60 -4.16 28.21
C CYS A 62 10.64 -4.95 29.02
N ASN A 63 11.58 -5.58 28.32
CA ASN A 63 12.76 -6.21 28.91
C ASN A 63 14.01 -5.41 28.55
N ASP A 64 14.12 -4.18 29.06
CA ASP A 64 15.26 -3.29 28.81
C ASP A 64 16.56 -3.74 29.53
N SER A 65 16.49 -4.80 30.34
CA SER A 65 17.65 -5.46 30.95
C SER A 65 17.89 -6.84 30.32
N LYS A 66 19.18 -7.14 30.04
CA LYS A 66 19.67 -8.43 29.53
C LYS A 66 19.38 -9.62 30.45
N GLU A 67 19.01 -9.38 31.71
CA GLU A 67 18.74 -10.43 32.71
C GLU A 67 17.31 -10.99 32.66
N SER A 68 16.45 -10.44 31.80
CA SER A 68 15.04 -10.84 31.73
C SER A 68 14.85 -12.15 30.96
N ARG A 69 14.21 -13.15 31.59
CA ARG A 69 14.02 -14.51 31.02
C ARG A 69 13.02 -14.56 29.85
N ASN A 70 12.11 -13.59 29.74
CA ASN A 70 11.09 -13.52 28.69
C ASN A 70 11.47 -12.42 27.68
N VAL A 71 12.13 -12.83 26.59
CA VAL A 71 12.81 -11.91 25.68
C VAL A 71 11.89 -11.48 24.52
N TRP A 72 11.21 -10.34 24.68
CA TRP A 72 10.46 -9.68 23.60
C TRP A 72 11.36 -8.74 22.78
N ILE A 73 12.31 -8.08 23.45
CA ILE A 73 13.39 -7.29 22.88
C ILE A 73 14.65 -8.14 22.87
N ARG A 74 15.25 -8.39 21.70
CA ARG A 74 16.38 -9.30 21.51
C ARG A 74 17.73 -8.59 21.63
N TYR A 75 18.70 -9.25 22.27
CA TYR A 75 20.05 -8.69 22.52
C TYR A 75 21.18 -9.64 22.13
N ASP A 76 20.86 -10.89 21.78
CA ASP A 76 21.83 -11.95 21.59
C ASP A 76 22.71 -11.73 20.35
N ASP A 77 23.90 -12.33 20.37
CA ASP A 77 24.85 -12.24 19.26
C ASP A 77 24.30 -12.81 17.96
N SER A 78 23.40 -13.80 18.03
CA SER A 78 22.71 -14.34 16.86
C SER A 78 21.78 -13.33 16.20
N THR A 79 21.19 -12.38 16.94
CA THR A 79 20.34 -11.31 16.37
C THR A 79 21.10 -10.52 15.31
N PHE A 80 22.33 -10.09 15.59
CA PHE A 80 23.13 -9.33 14.62
C PHE A 80 23.74 -10.19 13.52
N LYS A 81 24.02 -11.48 13.79
CA LYS A 81 24.42 -12.43 12.74
C LYS A 81 23.28 -12.65 11.74
N HIS A 82 22.05 -12.79 12.22
CA HIS A 82 20.87 -12.92 11.38
C HIS A 82 20.52 -11.63 10.63
N LEU A 83 20.67 -10.46 11.28
CA LEU A 83 20.55 -9.17 10.60
C LEU A 83 21.52 -9.03 9.43
N ASP A 84 22.80 -9.39 9.62
CA ASP A 84 23.80 -9.41 8.54
C ASP A 84 23.42 -10.43 7.46
N LEU A 85 23.00 -11.64 7.84
CA LEU A 85 22.59 -12.68 6.90
C LEU A 85 21.42 -12.25 6.02
N ASP A 86 20.39 -11.62 6.60
CA ASP A 86 19.24 -11.12 5.85
C ASP A 86 19.63 -10.03 4.89
N MET A 87 20.41 -9.04 5.35
CA MET A 87 20.91 -7.98 4.47
C MET A 87 21.79 -8.56 3.36
N ARG A 88 22.59 -9.59 3.61
CA ARG A 88 23.39 -10.25 2.56
C ARG A 88 22.55 -10.99 1.53
N LYS A 89 21.47 -11.64 1.97
CA LYS A 89 20.64 -12.47 1.11
C LYS A 89 19.59 -11.68 0.33
N GLN A 90 19.08 -10.60 0.91
CA GLN A 90 17.86 -9.95 0.43
C GLN A 90 18.03 -8.46 0.09
N LEU A 91 19.08 -7.78 0.59
CA LEU A 91 19.33 -6.37 0.28
C LEU A 91 20.29 -6.24 -0.92
N HIS A 92 19.71 -6.15 -2.11
CA HIS A 92 20.46 -6.11 -3.36
C HIS A 92 20.96 -4.71 -3.72
N GLY A 93 22.19 -4.62 -4.21
CA GLY A 93 22.75 -3.37 -4.78
C GLY A 93 23.00 -2.25 -3.78
N GLN A 94 23.02 -2.52 -2.47
CA GLN A 94 23.25 -1.51 -1.42
C GLN A 94 24.51 -1.81 -0.58
N PRO A 95 25.72 -1.73 -1.17
CA PRO A 95 26.96 -2.11 -0.48
C PRO A 95 27.27 -1.23 0.75
N LEU A 96 26.92 0.06 0.70
CA LEU A 96 27.12 1.02 1.79
C LEU A 96 26.20 0.73 2.99
N VAL A 97 24.93 0.43 2.71
CA VAL A 97 23.88 0.29 3.73
C VAL A 97 24.18 -0.85 4.68
N ARG A 98 24.49 -2.04 4.15
CA ARG A 98 24.72 -3.24 4.97
C ARG A 98 25.80 -3.01 6.04
N ARG A 99 26.94 -2.45 5.64
CA ARG A 99 28.09 -2.27 6.56
C ARG A 99 27.79 -1.21 7.62
N LEU A 100 27.20 -0.08 7.21
CA LEU A 100 26.96 1.06 8.10
C LEU A 100 25.85 0.77 9.12
N VAL A 101 24.71 0.28 8.64
CA VAL A 101 23.55 -0.02 9.50
C VAL A 101 23.91 -1.10 10.51
N LEU A 102 24.51 -2.20 10.06
CA LEU A 102 24.87 -3.30 10.96
C LEU A 102 25.81 -2.83 12.08
N LYS A 103 26.84 -2.05 11.72
CA LYS A 103 27.81 -1.53 12.70
C LYS A 103 27.15 -0.55 13.67
N ALA A 104 26.40 0.42 13.16
CA ALA A 104 25.75 1.45 13.96
C ALA A 104 24.74 0.86 14.94
N VAL A 105 23.80 0.04 14.44
CA VAL A 105 22.76 -0.58 15.27
C VAL A 105 23.38 -1.54 16.28
N ARG A 106 24.35 -2.38 15.88
CA ARG A 106 25.01 -3.31 16.82
C ARG A 106 25.77 -2.58 17.93
N SER A 107 26.51 -1.53 17.59
CA SER A 107 27.31 -0.77 18.56
C SER A 107 26.41 -0.10 19.58
N HIS A 108 25.36 0.57 19.12
CA HIS A 108 24.40 1.25 19.98
C HIS A 108 23.59 0.29 20.84
N TRP A 109 23.03 -0.75 20.24
CA TRP A 109 22.07 -1.63 20.90
C TRP A 109 22.71 -2.46 22.01
N LYS A 110 23.99 -2.82 21.86
CA LYS A 110 24.75 -3.59 22.85
C LYS A 110 25.24 -2.76 24.02
N ASP A 111 25.39 -1.46 23.83
CA ASP A 111 25.75 -0.52 24.88
C ASP A 111 24.58 -0.42 25.88
N GLU A 112 24.88 -0.59 27.17
CA GLU A 112 23.88 -0.43 28.23
C GLU A 112 23.76 1.03 28.68
N GLN A 113 24.76 1.86 28.37
CA GLN A 113 24.82 3.26 28.74
C GLN A 113 25.21 4.12 27.52
N PRO A 114 24.45 4.05 26.40
CA PRO A 114 24.69 4.93 25.27
C PRO A 114 24.59 6.39 25.71
N VAL A 115 25.45 7.25 25.14
CA VAL A 115 25.53 8.67 25.52
C VAL A 115 24.38 9.52 24.95
N LYS A 116 23.74 9.04 23.89
CA LYS A 116 22.56 9.65 23.25
C LYS A 116 21.81 8.59 22.42
N PRO A 117 20.55 8.85 21.99
CA PRO A 117 19.86 7.93 21.10
C PRO A 117 20.54 7.83 19.74
N LEU A 118 20.43 6.67 19.09
CA LEU A 118 20.94 6.48 17.74
C LEU A 118 19.98 7.09 16.72
N VAL A 119 20.49 7.99 15.88
CA VAL A 119 19.71 8.67 14.84
C VAL A 119 20.29 8.34 13.47
N LEU A 120 19.58 7.51 12.72
CA LEU A 120 19.90 7.13 11.34
C LEU A 120 19.02 7.92 10.37
N SER A 121 19.60 8.39 9.27
CA SER A 121 18.84 9.05 8.21
C SER A 121 19.09 8.38 6.86
N PHE A 122 18.08 7.67 6.36
CA PHE A 122 18.12 6.92 5.11
C PHE A 122 17.65 7.80 3.96
N HIS A 123 18.52 7.99 2.97
CA HIS A 123 18.24 8.83 1.82
C HIS A 123 18.51 8.09 0.51
N GLY A 124 17.71 8.35 -0.52
CA GLY A 124 17.99 7.79 -1.85
C GLY A 124 16.74 7.64 -2.69
N TRP A 125 16.90 7.02 -3.86
CA TRP A 125 15.81 6.82 -4.81
C TRP A 125 14.68 5.97 -4.22
N THR A 126 13.47 6.08 -4.77
CA THR A 126 12.33 5.26 -4.37
C THR A 126 12.53 3.79 -4.75
N GLY A 127 11.99 2.87 -3.95
CA GLY A 127 12.09 1.42 -4.19
C GLY A 127 13.50 0.81 -4.06
N SER A 128 14.45 1.54 -3.47
CA SER A 128 15.84 1.10 -3.28
C SER A 128 16.09 0.26 -2.01
N GLY A 129 15.09 0.15 -1.12
CA GLY A 129 15.15 -0.69 0.09
C GLY A 129 15.14 0.06 1.43
N LYS A 130 14.90 1.37 1.48
CA LYS A 130 14.86 2.15 2.73
C LYS A 130 13.93 1.53 3.79
N ASN A 131 12.66 1.36 3.43
CA ASN A 131 11.63 0.76 4.29
C ASN A 131 11.95 -0.71 4.59
N PHE A 132 12.45 -1.43 3.59
CA PHE A 132 12.83 -2.84 3.76
C PHE A 132 13.92 -3.02 4.82
N VAL A 133 14.93 -2.14 4.85
CA VAL A 133 15.99 -2.19 5.86
C VAL A 133 15.46 -1.82 7.24
N SER A 134 14.58 -0.83 7.38
CA SER A 134 13.96 -0.53 8.67
C SER A 134 13.11 -1.68 9.19
N ASP A 135 12.43 -2.40 8.28
CA ASP A 135 11.60 -3.55 8.60
C ASP A 135 12.45 -4.73 9.12
N ILE A 136 13.55 -5.06 8.43
CA ILE A 136 14.48 -6.10 8.91
C ILE A 136 15.06 -5.74 10.28
N ILE A 137 15.41 -4.47 10.51
CA ILE A 137 15.88 -4.02 11.84
C ILE A 137 14.81 -4.31 12.90
N ALA A 138 13.56 -3.92 12.65
CA ALA A 138 12.46 -4.18 13.58
C ALA A 138 12.27 -5.69 13.84
N GLU A 139 12.22 -6.51 12.79
CA GLU A 139 12.05 -7.97 12.85
C GLU A 139 13.17 -8.70 13.60
N ARG A 140 14.37 -8.13 13.58
CA ARG A 140 15.52 -8.68 14.29
C ARG A 140 15.59 -8.21 15.73
N LEU A 141 15.36 -6.93 16.02
CA LEU A 141 15.43 -6.39 17.37
C LEU A 141 14.22 -6.77 18.24
N PHE A 142 13.04 -6.95 17.66
CA PHE A 142 11.80 -7.22 18.39
C PHE A 142 11.16 -8.53 17.93
N LYS A 143 10.70 -9.34 18.88
CA LYS A 143 10.10 -10.66 18.60
C LYS A 143 8.85 -10.58 17.74
N LYS A 144 8.03 -9.53 17.94
CA LYS A 144 6.86 -9.21 17.11
C LYS A 144 7.20 -8.36 15.87
N GLY A 145 8.48 -8.08 15.65
CA GLY A 145 8.95 -7.25 14.54
C GLY A 145 8.22 -5.92 14.47
N LYS A 146 7.64 -5.63 13.31
CA LYS A 146 6.89 -4.40 13.03
C LYS A 146 5.61 -4.23 13.84
N GLU A 147 5.02 -5.33 14.31
CA GLU A 147 3.81 -5.33 15.14
C GLU A 147 4.12 -5.18 16.63
N SER A 148 5.40 -5.02 16.98
CA SER A 148 5.82 -4.75 18.35
C SER A 148 5.27 -3.42 18.82
N ARG A 149 4.77 -3.36 20.05
CA ARG A 149 4.39 -2.11 20.72
C ARG A 149 5.57 -1.16 20.94
N PHE A 150 6.80 -1.63 20.72
CA PHE A 150 8.03 -0.85 20.85
C PHE A 150 8.56 -0.32 19.51
N VAL A 151 7.84 -0.60 18.43
CA VAL A 151 8.17 -0.14 17.08
C VAL A 151 7.07 0.82 16.63
N HIS A 152 7.45 2.05 16.35
CA HIS A 152 6.54 3.14 16.01
C HIS A 152 6.87 3.66 14.62
N ARG A 153 6.05 3.30 13.64
CA ARG A 153 6.14 3.85 12.29
C ARG A 153 5.22 5.06 12.16
N ILE A 154 5.79 6.20 11.76
CA ILE A 154 5.09 7.48 11.62
C ILE A 154 5.27 7.95 10.19
N SER A 155 4.20 7.95 9.39
CA SER A 155 4.21 8.50 8.03
C SER A 155 3.93 10.01 8.08
N GLY A 156 4.84 10.81 7.52
CA GLY A 156 4.73 12.27 7.53
C GLY A 156 3.42 12.81 6.94
N PRO A 157 3.10 12.53 5.66
CA PRO A 157 1.90 13.03 5.00
C PRO A 157 0.59 12.62 5.68
N GLU A 158 0.56 11.44 6.29
CA GLU A 158 -0.63 10.93 6.98
C GLU A 158 -0.81 11.57 8.35
N ARG A 159 0.27 11.64 9.13
CA ARG A 159 0.20 12.12 10.50
C ARG A 159 0.13 13.64 10.56
N PHE A 160 0.73 14.31 9.60
CA PHE A 160 0.88 15.76 9.56
C PHE A 160 0.41 16.37 8.22
N PRO A 161 -0.85 16.13 7.80
CA PRO A 161 -1.34 16.47 6.47
C PRO A 161 -1.54 17.98 6.23
N ASP A 162 -1.84 18.77 7.27
CA ASP A 162 -2.13 20.21 7.15
C ASP A 162 -0.99 21.07 7.72
N GLU A 163 -0.27 21.76 6.85
CA GLU A 163 0.82 22.65 7.23
C GLU A 163 0.40 23.73 8.25
N LYS A 164 -0.86 24.18 8.24
CA LYS A 164 -1.36 25.19 9.18
C LYS A 164 -1.40 24.69 10.62
N LEU A 165 -1.40 23.37 10.82
CA LEU A 165 -1.42 22.72 12.13
C LEU A 165 -0.04 22.33 12.64
N ALA A 166 1.04 22.79 12.00
CA ALA A 166 2.43 22.45 12.37
C ALA A 166 2.74 22.63 13.86
N SER A 167 2.22 23.68 14.52
CA SER A 167 2.43 23.91 15.95
C SER A 167 1.77 22.83 16.83
N VAL A 168 0.57 22.38 16.45
CA VAL A 168 -0.15 21.29 17.12
C VAL A 168 0.55 19.96 16.87
N TYR A 169 0.93 19.70 15.62
CA TYR A 169 1.66 18.49 15.22
C TYR A 169 2.99 18.34 15.93
N LYS A 170 3.72 19.45 16.14
CA LYS A 170 4.93 19.48 16.96
C LYS A 170 4.66 18.93 18.36
N GLN A 171 3.61 19.41 19.04
CA GLN A 171 3.24 18.94 20.38
C GLN A 171 2.79 17.47 20.37
N GLN A 172 2.05 17.05 19.35
CA GLN A 172 1.64 15.66 19.22
C GLN A 172 2.83 14.71 19.04
N LEU A 173 3.77 15.04 18.15
CA LEU A 173 4.98 14.25 17.93
C LEU A 173 5.81 14.17 19.21
N MET A 174 5.92 15.29 19.95
CA MET A 174 6.56 15.30 21.26
C MET A 174 5.92 14.31 22.23
N GLY A 175 4.58 14.34 22.36
CA GLY A 175 3.84 13.45 23.25
C GLY A 175 3.94 11.97 22.86
N ILE A 176 3.96 11.66 21.56
CA ILE A 176 4.15 10.29 21.06
C ILE A 176 5.52 9.75 21.52
N VAL A 177 6.59 10.52 21.32
CA VAL A 177 7.93 10.08 21.69
C VAL A 177 8.07 9.97 23.21
N SER A 178 7.71 11.03 23.95
CA SER A 178 7.86 11.03 25.41
C SER A 178 7.01 9.96 26.09
N GLY A 179 5.76 9.76 25.66
CA GLY A 179 4.87 8.77 26.25
C GLY A 179 5.33 7.33 26.06
N ASN A 180 5.83 6.99 24.86
CA ASN A 180 6.32 5.64 24.59
C ASN A 180 7.67 5.37 25.26
N VAL A 181 8.61 6.31 25.22
CA VAL A 181 9.93 6.14 25.88
C VAL A 181 9.77 6.05 27.40
N SER A 182 8.83 6.79 28.00
CA SER A 182 8.50 6.66 29.43
C SER A 182 8.04 5.25 29.81
N SER A 183 7.45 4.50 28.88
CA SER A 183 6.98 3.14 29.10
C SER A 183 8.07 2.08 28.91
N CYS A 184 9.06 2.35 28.05
CA CYS A 184 10.21 1.48 27.77
C CYS A 184 11.30 2.32 27.10
N GLY A 185 12.55 2.29 27.60
CA GLY A 185 13.63 3.12 27.04
C GLY A 185 14.07 2.68 25.64
N ARG A 186 13.99 1.37 25.35
CA ARG A 186 14.28 0.79 24.04
C ARG A 186 13.08 0.82 23.12
N GLN A 187 12.94 1.95 22.43
CA GLN A 187 11.96 2.18 21.37
C GLN A 187 12.65 2.28 20.02
N LEU A 188 11.95 1.89 18.95
CA LEU A 188 12.34 2.14 17.58
C LEU A 188 11.30 3.05 16.91
N PHE A 189 11.68 4.29 16.64
CA PHE A 189 10.86 5.24 15.89
C PHE A 189 11.32 5.29 14.44
N ILE A 190 10.45 4.88 13.52
CA ILE A 190 10.67 4.98 12.07
C ILE A 190 9.79 6.12 11.56
N ILE A 191 10.37 7.25 11.21
CA ILE A 191 9.65 8.38 10.64
C ILE A 191 9.85 8.35 9.12
N ASP A 192 8.79 8.01 8.40
CA ASP A 192 8.78 7.86 6.94
C ASP A 192 8.38 9.18 6.26
N GLU A 193 8.95 9.41 5.09
CA GLU A 193 8.76 10.63 4.28
C GLU A 193 8.96 11.93 5.07
N VAL A 194 10.08 12.03 5.80
CA VAL A 194 10.39 13.23 6.61
C VAL A 194 10.53 14.50 5.76
N ASP A 195 10.82 14.37 4.47
CA ASP A 195 10.80 15.48 3.49
C ASP A 195 9.39 16.02 3.20
N LYS A 196 8.34 15.37 3.69
CA LYS A 196 6.94 15.80 3.53
C LYS A 196 6.30 16.29 4.81
N ILE A 197 7.02 16.26 5.92
CA ILE A 197 6.52 16.78 7.19
C ILE A 197 6.56 18.31 7.16
N PRO A 198 5.52 19.01 7.65
CA PRO A 198 5.54 20.47 7.72
C PRO A 198 6.77 20.99 8.50
N PRO A 199 7.42 22.08 8.04
CA PRO A 199 8.57 22.66 8.72
C PRO A 199 8.32 22.95 10.20
N GLY A 200 9.30 22.66 11.05
CA GLY A 200 9.24 22.90 12.50
C GLY A 200 8.52 21.82 13.33
N VAL A 201 7.78 20.88 12.71
CA VAL A 201 7.18 19.74 13.43
C VAL A 201 8.27 18.82 13.99
N ILE A 202 9.24 18.44 13.15
CA ILE A 202 10.37 17.58 13.53
C ILE A 202 11.24 18.22 14.63
N ASP A 203 11.28 19.55 14.73
CA ASP A 203 12.00 20.22 15.81
C ASP A 203 11.41 19.96 17.20
N GLY A 204 10.18 19.43 17.27
CA GLY A 204 9.58 18.99 18.54
C GLY A 204 10.38 17.89 19.23
N ILE A 205 10.97 16.96 18.46
CA ILE A 205 11.73 15.83 19.05
C ILE A 205 13.20 16.16 19.29
N LYS A 206 13.68 17.32 18.84
CA LYS A 206 15.06 17.78 19.05
C LYS A 206 15.56 17.56 20.49
N PRO A 207 14.81 17.93 21.55
CA PRO A 207 15.31 17.76 22.91
C PRO A 207 15.61 16.30 23.27
N PHE A 208 14.91 15.34 22.64
CA PHE A 208 15.05 13.91 22.90
C PHE A 208 16.20 13.26 22.10
N LEU A 209 16.76 13.94 21.10
CA LEU A 209 17.85 13.45 20.25
C LEU A 209 19.23 13.99 20.66
N ASP A 210 19.26 14.86 21.66
CA ASP A 210 20.46 15.53 22.16
C ASP A 210 21.22 14.65 23.18
N TYR A 211 22.44 15.05 23.56
CA TYR A 211 23.33 14.34 24.50
C TYR A 211 22.90 14.48 25.98
N LYS A 212 21.61 14.64 26.23
CA LYS A 212 21.07 14.82 27.59
C LYS A 212 20.81 13.45 28.22
N ASP A 213 21.29 13.28 29.45
CA ASP A 213 21.04 12.05 30.22
C ASP A 213 19.55 11.80 30.44
N GLN A 214 18.79 12.87 30.73
CA GLN A 214 17.35 12.81 30.88
C GLN A 214 16.69 14.09 30.36
N VAL A 215 15.47 13.94 29.84
CA VAL A 215 14.56 15.06 29.55
C VAL A 215 13.29 14.83 30.35
N ASN A 216 12.98 15.76 31.26
CA ASN A 216 11.86 15.64 32.20
C ASN A 216 11.88 14.32 33.00
N GLY A 217 13.07 13.87 33.43
CA GLY A 217 13.26 12.65 34.22
C GLY A 217 13.21 11.33 33.43
N VAL A 218 13.07 11.40 32.10
CA VAL A 218 13.02 10.22 31.22
C VAL A 218 14.32 10.11 30.43
N ASP A 219 14.92 8.91 30.39
CA ASP A 219 16.13 8.60 29.62
C ASP A 219 15.77 8.14 28.21
N TYR A 220 16.19 8.90 27.20
CA TYR A 220 15.92 8.63 25.79
C TYR A 220 17.09 7.91 25.10
N ARG A 221 18.24 7.78 25.76
CA ARG A 221 19.51 7.43 25.12
C ARG A 221 19.51 6.02 24.53
N LYS A 222 18.66 5.12 25.03
CA LYS A 222 18.52 3.75 24.52
C LYS A 222 17.62 3.63 23.28
N ALA A 223 16.89 4.68 22.91
CA ALA A 223 16.02 4.64 21.74
C ALA A 223 16.81 4.70 20.42
N ILE A 224 16.16 4.24 19.35
CA ILE A 224 16.65 4.37 17.97
C ILE A 224 15.61 5.17 17.18
N PHE A 225 16.09 6.15 16.41
CA PHE A 225 15.32 6.93 15.45
C PHE A 225 15.86 6.65 14.04
N ILE A 226 14.97 6.30 13.12
CA ILE A 226 15.27 6.11 11.71
C ILE A 226 14.40 7.08 10.91
N PHE A 227 15.02 8.03 10.21
CA PHE A 227 14.35 8.95 9.30
C PHE A 227 14.49 8.44 7.87
N LEU A 228 13.38 8.36 7.13
CA LEU A 228 13.38 7.90 5.74
C LEU A 228 12.99 9.06 4.83
N SER A 229 13.80 9.31 3.79
CA SER A 229 13.54 10.39 2.84
C SER A 229 13.97 10.04 1.42
N ASN A 230 13.29 10.63 0.44
CA ASN A 230 13.69 10.55 -0.97
C ASN A 230 14.59 11.73 -1.40
N THR A 231 14.79 12.71 -0.52
CA THR A 231 15.64 13.87 -0.77
C THR A 231 17.09 13.44 -1.03
N GLY A 232 17.76 14.16 -1.94
CA GLY A 232 19.11 13.85 -2.42
C GLY A 232 19.20 12.59 -3.29
N GLY A 233 18.09 11.89 -3.55
CA GLY A 233 18.06 10.71 -4.41
C GLY A 233 18.56 10.99 -5.84
N LYS A 234 18.27 12.17 -6.40
CA LYS A 234 18.77 12.60 -7.72
C LYS A 234 20.29 12.77 -7.73
N ASP A 235 20.85 13.38 -6.69
CA ASP A 235 22.29 13.63 -6.63
C ASP A 235 23.08 12.35 -6.31
N ILE A 236 22.57 11.49 -5.43
CA ILE A 236 23.12 10.14 -5.21
C ILE A 236 23.14 9.36 -6.53
N THR A 237 22.05 9.45 -7.29
CA THR A 237 21.94 8.82 -8.62
C THR A 237 22.97 9.39 -9.60
N ARG A 238 23.23 10.71 -9.57
CA ARG A 238 24.27 11.35 -10.40
C ARG A 238 25.66 10.81 -10.07
N VAL A 239 26.02 10.74 -8.79
CA VAL A 239 27.31 10.17 -8.36
C VAL A 239 27.44 8.71 -8.79
N THR A 240 26.39 7.91 -8.61
CA THR A 240 26.37 6.50 -9.03
C THR A 240 26.56 6.37 -10.55
N TYR A 241 25.88 7.21 -11.32
CA TYR A 241 26.02 7.27 -12.78
C TYR A 241 27.44 7.69 -13.22
N ASP A 242 28.07 8.64 -12.52
CA ASP A 242 29.43 9.07 -12.84
C ASP A 242 30.47 7.97 -12.61
N PHE A 243 30.28 7.12 -11.59
CA PHE A 243 31.10 5.94 -11.37
C PHE A 243 30.92 4.91 -12.50
N TRP A 244 29.67 4.60 -12.84
CA TRP A 244 29.35 3.70 -13.95
C TRP A 244 29.96 4.19 -15.26
N LYS A 245 29.83 5.48 -15.58
CA LYS A 245 30.39 6.10 -16.79
C LYS A 245 31.92 6.01 -16.86
N LYS A 246 32.59 5.96 -15.71
CA LYS A 246 34.05 5.79 -15.59
C LYS A 246 34.47 4.32 -15.61
N GLY A 247 33.54 3.38 -15.81
CA GLY A 247 33.80 1.93 -15.76
C GLY A 247 34.19 1.42 -14.37
N LYS A 248 33.88 2.17 -13.31
CA LYS A 248 34.14 1.76 -11.93
C LYS A 248 33.04 0.87 -11.41
N SER A 249 33.41 -0.08 -10.56
CA SER A 249 32.43 -0.90 -9.87
C SER A 249 31.59 -0.06 -8.91
N ARG A 250 30.31 -0.39 -8.84
CA ARG A 250 29.37 0.17 -7.85
C ARG A 250 29.85 -0.02 -6.41
N ASP A 251 30.53 -1.13 -6.14
CA ASP A 251 31.05 -1.46 -4.80
C ASP A 251 32.25 -0.59 -4.39
N GLU A 252 32.85 0.15 -5.33
CA GLU A 252 33.90 1.13 -5.07
C GLU A 252 33.34 2.46 -4.54
N ILE A 253 32.03 2.71 -4.65
CA ILE A 253 31.42 3.93 -4.13
C ILE A 253 31.54 3.92 -2.61
N THR A 254 32.17 4.95 -2.05
CA THR A 254 32.36 5.13 -0.61
C THR A 254 31.48 6.26 -0.07
N LEU A 255 31.37 6.36 1.26
CA LEU A 255 30.68 7.49 1.88
C LEU A 255 31.30 8.84 1.51
N LYS A 256 32.63 8.90 1.35
CA LYS A 256 33.36 10.14 0.99
C LYS A 256 32.93 10.70 -0.36
N ASP A 257 32.47 9.85 -1.27
CA ASP A 257 31.99 10.27 -2.59
C ASP A 257 30.61 10.94 -2.51
N ILE A 258 29.85 10.68 -1.44
CA ILE A 258 28.47 11.14 -1.23
C ILE A 258 28.38 12.26 -0.19
N GLU A 259 29.29 12.29 0.80
CA GLU A 259 29.41 13.34 1.82
C GLU A 259 29.35 14.78 1.28
N PRO A 260 29.95 15.14 0.12
CA PRO A 260 29.82 16.48 -0.44
C PRO A 260 28.38 16.86 -0.79
N LEU A 261 27.54 15.89 -1.19
CA LEU A 261 26.12 16.12 -1.43
C LEU A 261 25.42 16.54 -0.14
N MET A 262 25.87 16.00 0.99
CA MET A 262 25.33 16.36 2.31
C MET A 262 25.65 17.79 2.71
N ASN A 263 26.90 18.21 2.47
CA ASN A 263 27.36 19.55 2.83
C ASN A 263 26.83 20.63 1.88
N SER A 264 26.55 20.29 0.62
CA SER A 264 26.03 21.21 -0.39
C SER A 264 24.55 21.57 -0.24
N GLY A 265 23.85 21.00 0.74
CA GLY A 265 22.43 21.26 0.97
C GLY A 265 21.48 20.42 0.10
N ALA A 266 21.96 19.38 -0.58
CA ALA A 266 21.09 18.44 -1.30
C ALA A 266 20.10 17.71 -0.35
N PHE A 267 20.41 17.64 0.95
CA PHE A 267 19.49 17.18 2.00
C PHE A 267 18.72 18.30 2.73
N ASN A 268 18.85 19.56 2.28
CA ASN A 268 18.08 20.72 2.71
C ASN A 268 16.93 21.06 1.73
N GLU A 269 16.44 20.10 0.93
CA GLU A 269 15.22 20.28 0.13
C GLU A 269 14.02 20.66 1.03
N MET A 270 13.00 21.30 0.45
CA MET A 270 11.79 21.70 1.19
C MET A 270 11.12 20.50 1.88
N GLY A 271 10.84 20.63 3.19
CA GLY A 271 10.30 19.55 4.02
C GLY A 271 10.63 19.65 5.51
N GLY A 272 10.37 18.58 6.27
CA GLY A 272 10.50 18.57 7.72
C GLY A 272 11.94 18.63 8.23
N LEU A 273 12.90 18.27 7.38
CA LEU A 273 14.32 18.42 7.64
C LEU A 273 14.89 19.78 7.17
N GLN A 274 14.15 20.52 6.32
CA GLN A 274 14.58 21.81 5.79
C GLN A 274 14.79 22.80 6.93
N HIS A 275 16.02 23.29 7.09
CA HIS A 275 16.39 24.21 8.19
C HIS A 275 16.10 23.67 9.59
N SER A 276 15.83 22.37 9.73
CA SER A 276 15.55 21.78 11.01
C SER A 276 16.75 21.97 11.93
N ASN A 277 16.44 22.16 13.20
CA ASN A 277 17.44 22.24 14.23
C ASN A 277 18.18 20.90 14.42
N LEU A 278 17.69 19.81 13.82
CA LEU A 278 18.36 18.50 13.85
C LEU A 278 19.64 18.50 13.00
N ILE A 279 19.57 19.02 11.77
CA ILE A 279 20.74 19.14 10.89
C ILE A 279 21.69 20.22 11.41
N ARG A 280 21.16 21.39 11.80
CA ARG A 280 22.00 22.51 12.30
C ARG A 280 22.81 22.15 13.54
N ASN A 281 22.29 21.25 14.38
CA ASN A 281 22.95 20.83 15.62
C ASN A 281 23.65 19.47 15.49
N ASN A 282 23.82 18.93 14.27
CA ASN A 282 24.47 17.63 14.03
C ASN A 282 23.90 16.48 14.88
N LEU A 283 22.57 16.42 15.03
CA LEU A 283 21.89 15.41 15.85
C LEU A 283 21.72 14.07 15.11
N ILE A 284 21.91 14.04 13.79
CA ILE A 284 21.92 12.81 12.98
C ILE A 284 23.31 12.16 13.06
N ASP A 285 23.38 10.89 13.45
CA ASP A 285 24.65 10.16 13.58
C ASP A 285 25.19 9.69 12.24
N TYR A 286 24.30 9.13 11.41
CA TYR A 286 24.68 8.54 10.13
C TYR A 286 23.66 8.89 9.06
N PHE A 287 24.14 9.53 8.00
CA PHE A 287 23.42 9.63 6.74
C PHE A 287 23.77 8.43 5.89
N ILE A 288 22.76 7.64 5.54
CA ILE A 288 22.92 6.34 4.88
C ILE A 288 22.33 6.45 3.47
N PRO A 289 23.18 6.51 2.43
CA PRO A 289 22.72 6.65 1.06
C PRO A 289 22.32 5.30 0.47
N PHE A 290 21.16 5.30 -0.19
CA PHE A 290 20.61 4.21 -0.97
C PHE A 290 20.77 4.53 -2.45
N LEU A 291 21.56 3.70 -3.12
CA LEU A 291 21.92 3.83 -4.52
C LEU A 291 20.75 3.37 -5.42
N PRO A 292 20.57 3.93 -6.63
CA PRO A 292 19.53 3.49 -7.57
C PRO A 292 19.78 2.04 -8.03
N LEU A 293 18.72 1.24 -8.17
CA LEU A 293 18.86 -0.19 -8.48
C LEU A 293 19.03 -0.42 -9.99
N GLU A 294 20.10 -1.09 -10.37
CA GLU A 294 20.31 -1.58 -11.74
C GLU A 294 19.40 -2.77 -12.07
N ARG A 295 19.23 -3.05 -13.36
CA ARG A 295 18.41 -4.16 -13.87
C ARG A 295 18.71 -5.51 -13.22
N GLU A 296 19.99 -5.85 -13.02
CA GLU A 296 20.36 -7.10 -12.36
C GLU A 296 19.87 -7.18 -10.91
N HIS A 297 19.84 -6.06 -10.17
CA HIS A 297 19.28 -6.02 -8.82
C HIS A 297 17.75 -6.22 -8.84
N VAL A 298 17.07 -5.71 -9.86
CA VAL A 298 15.62 -5.94 -10.03
C VAL A 298 15.35 -7.41 -10.29
N LYS A 299 16.16 -8.09 -11.10
CA LYS A 299 16.06 -9.55 -11.32
C LYS A 299 16.24 -10.34 -10.03
N LEU A 300 17.14 -9.92 -9.15
CA LEU A 300 17.28 -10.51 -7.81
C LEU A 300 16.01 -10.29 -6.96
N CYS A 301 15.43 -9.09 -6.97
CA CYS A 301 14.14 -8.85 -6.30
C CYS A 301 12.99 -9.71 -6.87
N ILE A 302 12.95 -9.89 -8.21
CA ILE A 302 11.95 -10.74 -8.87
C ILE A 302 12.12 -12.20 -8.39
N ARG A 303 13.35 -12.71 -8.38
CA ARG A 303 13.68 -14.04 -7.87
C ARG A 303 13.22 -14.20 -6.42
N ASP A 304 13.60 -13.28 -5.54
CA ASP A 304 13.22 -13.34 -4.13
C ASP A 304 11.70 -13.31 -3.94
N TYR A 305 11.00 -12.46 -4.71
CA TYR A 305 9.54 -12.39 -4.65
C TYR A 305 8.88 -13.70 -5.10
N ILE A 306 9.33 -14.30 -6.21
CA ILE A 306 8.79 -15.58 -6.71
C ILE A 306 9.03 -16.69 -5.69
N VAL A 307 10.26 -16.81 -5.17
CA VAL A 307 10.62 -17.83 -4.18
C VAL A 307 9.78 -17.68 -2.91
N ASN A 308 9.64 -16.46 -2.41
CA ASN A 308 8.88 -16.19 -1.19
C ASN A 308 7.37 -16.42 -1.37
N LYS A 309 6.80 -16.07 -2.54
CA LYS A 309 5.36 -16.17 -2.79
C LYS A 309 4.91 -17.58 -3.16
N PHE A 310 5.67 -18.26 -4.02
CA PHE A 310 5.25 -19.55 -4.59
C PHE A 310 5.99 -20.75 -3.98
N GLY A 311 6.99 -20.53 -3.11
CA GLY A 311 7.72 -21.60 -2.43
C GLY A 311 8.57 -22.49 -3.35
N GLU A 312 8.67 -22.15 -4.63
CA GLU A 312 9.21 -23.02 -5.67
C GLU A 312 10.33 -22.32 -6.45
N SER A 313 11.58 -22.61 -6.07
CA SER A 313 12.77 -22.13 -6.80
C SER A 313 12.85 -22.69 -8.24
N ARG A 314 12.08 -23.73 -8.57
CA ARG A 314 12.09 -24.41 -9.88
C ARG A 314 11.44 -23.61 -11.01
N PHE A 315 10.65 -22.58 -10.69
CA PHE A 315 10.04 -21.67 -11.67
C PHE A 315 10.89 -20.45 -11.97
N VAL A 316 12.06 -20.31 -11.33
CA VAL A 316 12.96 -19.18 -11.57
C VAL A 316 13.97 -19.56 -12.64
N ASP A 317 13.52 -19.60 -13.89
CA ASP A 317 14.43 -19.60 -15.03
C ASP A 317 14.85 -18.16 -15.38
N GLU A 318 15.96 -18.02 -16.10
CA GLU A 318 16.46 -16.70 -16.49
C GLU A 318 15.54 -15.99 -17.49
N ASN A 319 14.82 -16.72 -18.33
CA ASN A 319 13.90 -16.15 -19.34
C ASN A 319 12.70 -15.46 -18.68
N ILE A 320 12.14 -16.04 -17.62
CA ILE A 320 11.04 -15.47 -16.83
C ILE A 320 11.52 -14.22 -16.11
N LEU A 321 12.72 -14.26 -15.53
CA LEU A 321 13.33 -13.09 -14.90
C LEU A 321 13.53 -11.95 -15.90
N GLU A 322 14.05 -12.26 -17.09
CA GLU A 322 14.23 -11.31 -18.19
C GLU A 322 12.88 -10.74 -18.68
N LYS A 323 11.88 -11.59 -18.91
CA LYS A 323 10.52 -11.21 -19.32
C LYS A 323 9.86 -10.24 -18.32
N ILE A 324 9.96 -10.54 -17.02
CA ILE A 324 9.41 -9.67 -15.97
C ILE A 324 10.22 -8.38 -15.86
N ALA A 325 11.55 -8.46 -15.92
CA ALA A 325 12.42 -7.30 -15.87
C ALA A 325 12.21 -6.36 -17.07
N ASP A 326 11.85 -6.87 -18.25
CA ASP A 326 11.56 -6.08 -19.46
C ASP A 326 10.25 -5.28 -19.37
N GLU A 327 9.33 -5.72 -18.50
CA GLU A 327 8.08 -5.01 -18.23
C GLU A 327 8.22 -3.89 -17.18
N MET A 328 9.43 -3.71 -16.64
CA MET A 328 9.80 -2.60 -15.75
C MET A 328 10.31 -1.40 -16.55
N GLU A 329 10.26 -0.21 -15.94
CA GLU A 329 10.76 1.02 -16.55
C GLU A 329 12.14 1.40 -16.02
N TYR A 330 13.03 1.81 -16.93
CA TYR A 330 14.41 2.15 -16.62
C TYR A 330 14.79 3.56 -17.11
N PHE A 331 15.88 4.09 -16.54
CA PHE A 331 16.49 5.36 -16.91
C PHE A 331 18.03 5.29 -16.88
N PRO A 332 18.74 6.07 -17.71
CA PRO A 332 18.17 6.86 -18.81
C PRO A 332 17.60 5.94 -19.91
N PRO A 333 16.62 6.41 -20.73
CA PRO A 333 15.81 5.52 -21.59
C PRO A 333 16.59 4.75 -22.65
N ASP A 334 17.70 5.30 -23.10
CA ASP A 334 18.65 4.74 -24.07
C ASP A 334 19.49 3.61 -23.49
N LEU A 335 19.96 3.77 -22.24
CA LEU A 335 20.81 2.76 -21.57
C LEU A 335 20.02 1.74 -20.77
N LYS A 336 18.78 2.07 -20.37
CA LYS A 336 17.94 1.27 -19.46
C LYS A 336 18.70 0.78 -18.21
N LEU A 337 19.53 1.66 -17.64
CA LEU A 337 20.48 1.28 -16.60
C LEU A 337 19.83 1.07 -15.23
N TYR A 338 19.11 2.08 -14.74
CA TYR A 338 18.52 2.10 -13.40
C TYR A 338 17.00 2.00 -13.44
N SER A 339 16.39 1.19 -12.58
CA SER A 339 14.94 1.09 -12.47
C SER A 339 14.34 2.38 -11.89
N LYS A 340 13.32 2.91 -12.56
CA LYS A 340 12.58 4.09 -12.12
C LYS A 340 11.89 3.88 -10.78
N SER A 341 11.33 2.69 -10.56
CA SER A 341 10.58 2.34 -9.34
C SER A 341 11.37 1.44 -8.37
N GLY A 342 12.65 1.20 -8.63
CA GLY A 342 13.44 0.21 -7.91
C GLY A 342 12.77 -1.17 -7.97
N CYS A 343 12.61 -1.82 -6.81
CA CYS A 343 11.89 -3.09 -6.70
C CYS A 343 10.41 -2.93 -6.31
N LYS A 344 9.89 -1.69 -6.27
CA LYS A 344 8.52 -1.43 -5.78
C LYS A 344 7.48 -2.14 -6.66
N LYS A 345 7.50 -1.97 -7.98
CA LYS A 345 6.53 -2.59 -8.90
C LYS A 345 6.74 -4.09 -9.20
N VAL A 346 7.72 -4.76 -8.57
CA VAL A 346 8.04 -6.17 -8.89
C VAL A 346 6.86 -7.10 -8.61
N HIS A 347 6.22 -6.98 -7.44
CA HIS A 347 5.12 -7.86 -7.04
C HIS A 347 3.96 -7.82 -8.05
N THR A 348 3.67 -6.61 -8.55
CA THR A 348 2.64 -6.36 -9.54
C THR A 348 2.98 -7.04 -10.87
N LYS A 349 4.21 -6.87 -11.37
CA LYS A 349 4.63 -7.42 -12.67
C LYS A 349 4.70 -8.94 -12.66
N VAL A 350 5.20 -9.52 -11.56
CA VAL A 350 5.24 -10.97 -11.37
C VAL A 350 3.82 -11.54 -11.42
N SER A 351 2.87 -10.92 -10.70
CA SER A 351 1.50 -11.44 -10.61
C SER A 351 0.80 -11.42 -11.97
N LEU A 352 1.02 -10.39 -12.80
CA LEU A 352 0.48 -10.37 -14.17
C LEU A 352 1.04 -11.49 -15.06
N ILE A 353 2.35 -11.73 -15.02
CA ILE A 353 3.02 -12.62 -15.98
C ILE A 353 2.87 -14.09 -15.60
N ILE A 354 3.02 -14.41 -14.30
CA ILE A 354 2.93 -15.80 -13.85
C ILE A 354 1.48 -16.31 -13.95
N ASP A 355 0.48 -15.48 -13.69
CA ASP A 355 -0.92 -15.90 -13.88
C ASP A 355 -1.26 -16.19 -15.36
N ASP A 356 -0.72 -15.40 -16.31
CA ASP A 356 -0.88 -15.62 -17.75
C ASP A 356 -0.16 -16.91 -18.23
N ASP A 357 1.05 -17.21 -17.74
CA ASP A 357 1.80 -18.42 -18.14
C ASP A 357 1.21 -19.70 -17.51
N THR A 358 0.60 -19.62 -16.31
CA THR A 358 -0.15 -20.76 -15.74
C THR A 358 -1.45 -21.07 -16.48
N GLU A 359 -1.95 -20.16 -17.32
CA GLU A 359 -3.05 -20.46 -18.25
C GLU A 359 -2.58 -21.39 -19.39
N ASN A 360 -1.31 -21.30 -19.80
CA ASN A 360 -0.69 -22.16 -20.81
C ASN A 360 -0.20 -23.52 -20.25
N GLU A 361 0.16 -23.59 -18.96
CA GLU A 361 0.72 -24.81 -18.33
C GLU A 361 -0.25 -25.58 -17.41
N LYS A 362 -1.56 -25.28 -17.42
CA LYS A 362 -2.57 -26.12 -16.70
C LYS A 362 -2.87 -27.44 -17.43
N ARG A 363 -1.82 -28.24 -17.68
CA ARG A 363 -1.87 -29.70 -17.67
C ARG A 363 -0.80 -30.17 -16.69
N ILE A 364 -1.24 -30.97 -15.71
CA ILE A 364 -0.44 -31.77 -14.76
C ILE A 364 -0.08 -31.05 -13.44
N TYR A 365 -0.97 -31.18 -12.44
CA TYR A 365 -0.73 -31.80 -11.11
C TYR A 365 -1.85 -31.36 -10.16
N ALA A 366 -2.95 -32.12 -10.17
CA ALA A 366 -3.83 -32.22 -9.01
C ALA A 366 -3.19 -33.24 -8.07
N ILE A 367 -2.45 -32.78 -7.07
CA ILE A 367 -2.10 -33.62 -5.92
C ILE A 367 -2.98 -33.12 -4.77
N GLY A 368 -3.95 -33.95 -4.43
CA GLY A 368 -4.91 -33.70 -3.39
C GLY A 368 -4.27 -33.63 -2.02
N PHE A 369 -4.85 -32.78 -1.17
CA PHE A 369 -4.89 -33.03 0.26
C PHE A 369 -6.35 -33.03 0.69
N ALA A 370 -6.85 -34.22 0.98
CA ALA A 370 -8.08 -34.44 1.72
C ALA A 370 -7.75 -34.42 3.22
N LEU A 371 -8.44 -33.52 3.94
CA LEU A 371 -8.98 -33.58 5.31
C LEU A 371 -8.13 -34.10 6.50
N PRO A 372 -8.38 -33.59 7.73
CA PRO A 372 -9.42 -34.20 8.57
C PRO A 372 -10.44 -33.23 9.20
N LEU A 373 -11.66 -33.76 9.31
CA LEU A 373 -12.74 -33.35 10.22
C LEU A 373 -12.30 -33.51 11.67
N LEU A 374 -12.75 -32.57 12.52
CA LEU A 374 -13.21 -32.70 13.92
C LEU A 374 -12.66 -31.59 14.82
N SER A 375 -13.54 -30.68 15.25
CA SER A 375 -13.99 -30.64 16.64
C SER A 375 -15.07 -29.57 16.78
N GLY A 376 -16.25 -30.03 17.23
CA GLY A 376 -17.32 -29.14 17.67
C GLY A 376 -16.89 -28.39 18.92
N ILE A 377 -16.95 -27.07 18.86
CA ILE A 377 -17.04 -26.21 20.04
C ILE A 377 -18.32 -25.42 19.88
N THR A 378 -19.30 -25.71 20.73
CA THR A 378 -20.51 -24.92 20.88
C THR A 378 -20.13 -23.55 21.41
N ALA A 379 -20.04 -22.56 20.52
CA ALA A 379 -19.77 -21.17 20.88
C ALA A 379 -20.97 -20.57 21.62
N SER A 380 -20.73 -20.15 22.85
CA SER A 380 -21.64 -19.40 23.71
C SER A 380 -22.13 -18.10 23.06
N GLY A 381 -23.43 -17.81 23.23
CA GLY A 381 -24.09 -16.49 23.29
C GLY A 381 -23.87 -15.47 22.16
N ALA A 382 -22.64 -15.07 21.86
CA ALA A 382 -22.30 -14.05 20.87
C ALA A 382 -22.25 -14.59 19.43
N GLY A 383 -21.92 -15.87 19.25
CA GLY A 383 -21.86 -16.53 17.94
C GLY A 383 -23.23 -16.65 17.26
N ALA A 384 -24.30 -16.86 18.04
CA ALA A 384 -25.66 -17.00 17.53
C ALA A 384 -26.30 -15.66 17.09
N TRP A 385 -25.90 -14.53 17.68
CA TRP A 385 -26.35 -13.20 17.28
C TRP A 385 -25.66 -12.70 16.00
N LEU A 386 -24.34 -12.90 15.89
CA LEU A 386 -23.60 -12.65 14.65
C LEU A 386 -24.10 -13.53 13.48
N TYR A 387 -24.49 -14.78 13.77
CA TYR A 387 -25.09 -15.71 12.81
C TYR A 387 -26.42 -15.19 12.20
N TYR A 388 -27.32 -14.63 13.02
CA TYR A 388 -28.59 -14.09 12.52
C TYR A 388 -28.41 -12.80 11.69
N GLN A 389 -27.43 -11.95 12.02
CA GLN A 389 -27.20 -10.68 11.34
C GLN A 389 -26.59 -10.84 9.93
N CYS A 390 -25.77 -11.86 9.71
CA CYS A 390 -25.15 -12.16 8.41
C CYS A 390 -26.05 -12.90 7.41
N THR A 391 -27.25 -13.33 7.84
CA THR A 391 -28.25 -13.94 6.95
C THR A 391 -29.01 -12.88 6.14
N TYR A 392 -29.19 -11.67 6.71
CA TYR A 392 -29.98 -10.59 6.13
C TYR A 392 -29.16 -9.33 5.76
N THR A 393 -27.91 -9.21 6.23
CA THR A 393 -27.01 -8.09 5.92
C THR A 393 -25.61 -8.58 5.51
N GLU A 394 -24.92 -7.85 4.62
CA GLU A 394 -23.60 -8.25 4.11
C GLU A 394 -22.55 -8.35 5.24
N CYS A 395 -21.59 -9.28 5.17
CA CYS A 395 -20.59 -9.50 6.24
C CYS A 395 -19.16 -9.63 5.71
N CYS A 396 -18.18 -9.21 6.53
CA CYS A 396 -16.81 -8.92 6.10
C CYS A 396 -15.93 -10.14 5.77
N ASN A 397 -16.02 -11.28 6.48
CA ASN A 397 -15.28 -12.49 6.12
C ASN A 397 -15.82 -13.77 6.80
N ASN A 398 -15.76 -14.89 6.06
CA ASN A 398 -15.60 -16.30 6.46
C ASN A 398 -16.14 -16.78 7.83
N MET A 399 -17.40 -16.51 8.18
CA MET A 399 -18.13 -17.53 8.93
C MET A 399 -18.43 -18.67 7.95
N GLN A 400 -17.75 -19.81 8.10
CA GLN A 400 -18.14 -21.11 7.53
C GLN A 400 -19.49 -21.57 8.13
N SER A 401 -20.51 -20.72 8.10
CA SER A 401 -21.83 -21.09 8.56
C SER A 401 -22.85 -20.59 7.54
N GLY A 402 -22.92 -21.33 6.43
CA GLY A 402 -23.91 -21.14 5.37
C GLY A 402 -23.30 -21.05 3.96
N ASN A 403 -24.08 -21.47 2.96
CA ASN A 403 -23.71 -21.48 1.54
C ASN A 403 -23.57 -20.07 0.89
N ARG A 404 -23.78 -18.95 1.61
CA ARG A 404 -23.72 -17.60 1.04
C ARG A 404 -22.38 -16.91 1.30
N LYS A 405 -21.69 -16.53 0.23
CA LYS A 405 -20.46 -15.71 0.25
C LYS A 405 -20.77 -14.31 -0.31
N TRP A 406 -20.90 -13.32 0.58
CA TRP A 406 -21.18 -11.92 0.21
C TRP A 406 -20.01 -11.24 -0.53
N ILE A 407 -18.77 -11.66 -0.23
CA ILE A 407 -17.55 -11.25 -0.93
C ILE A 407 -16.96 -12.49 -1.61
N ARG A 408 -16.91 -12.48 -2.95
CA ARG A 408 -16.42 -13.59 -3.77
C ARG A 408 -14.91 -13.49 -3.96
N GLN A 409 -14.22 -14.62 -3.76
CA GLN A 409 -12.75 -14.70 -3.72
C GLN A 409 -12.22 -16.03 -4.30
N ASP A 410 -13.09 -16.83 -4.89
CA ASP A 410 -12.72 -18.08 -5.57
C ASP A 410 -12.12 -17.78 -6.94
N ASP A 411 -11.25 -18.69 -7.40
CA ASP A 411 -10.55 -18.57 -8.67
C ASP A 411 -11.51 -18.47 -9.87
N GLU A 412 -12.69 -19.09 -9.76
CA GLU A 412 -13.72 -19.05 -10.80
C GLU A 412 -14.28 -17.64 -10.98
N THR A 413 -14.40 -16.86 -9.90
CA THR A 413 -14.81 -15.45 -9.95
C THR A 413 -13.86 -14.62 -10.80
N PHE A 414 -12.54 -14.78 -10.62
CA PHE A 414 -11.53 -14.04 -11.38
C PHE A 414 -11.49 -14.49 -12.85
N LYS A 415 -11.54 -15.80 -13.12
CA LYS A 415 -11.65 -16.34 -14.49
C LYS A 415 -12.91 -15.87 -15.21
N GLN A 416 -14.03 -15.78 -14.49
CA GLN A 416 -15.28 -15.27 -15.06
C GLN A 416 -15.17 -13.77 -15.37
N PHE A 417 -14.52 -12.99 -14.50
CA PHE A 417 -14.27 -11.58 -14.76
C PHE A 417 -13.47 -11.37 -16.05
N ASP A 418 -12.37 -12.09 -16.26
CA ASP A 418 -11.60 -11.99 -17.51
C ASP A 418 -12.39 -12.43 -18.74
N ARG A 419 -13.24 -13.46 -18.61
CA ARG A 419 -14.17 -13.85 -19.70
C ARG A 419 -15.17 -12.74 -20.01
N ASP A 420 -15.75 -12.11 -19.01
CA ASP A 420 -16.70 -11.02 -19.23
C ASP A 420 -16.04 -9.78 -19.82
N LEU A 421 -14.81 -9.45 -19.40
CA LEU A 421 -14.04 -8.38 -20.03
C LEU A 421 -13.85 -8.67 -21.52
N LYS A 422 -13.50 -9.90 -21.89
CA LYS A 422 -13.34 -10.31 -23.29
C LYS A 422 -14.64 -10.20 -24.10
N ILE A 423 -15.79 -10.48 -23.49
CA ILE A 423 -17.09 -10.54 -24.17
C ILE A 423 -17.78 -9.18 -24.20
N LYS A 424 -17.77 -8.44 -23.09
CA LYS A 424 -18.61 -7.26 -22.86
C LYS A 424 -17.86 -5.93 -22.97
N LEU A 425 -16.52 -5.93 -22.96
CA LEU A 425 -15.73 -4.71 -23.06
C LEU A 425 -15.12 -4.56 -24.45
N HIS A 426 -15.85 -3.87 -25.33
CA HIS A 426 -15.47 -3.72 -26.74
C HIS A 426 -14.25 -2.83 -26.94
N GLY A 427 -13.30 -3.33 -27.72
CA GLY A 427 -12.12 -2.57 -28.17
C GLY A 427 -11.08 -2.26 -27.11
N GLN A 428 -11.18 -2.82 -25.90
CA GLN A 428 -10.24 -2.58 -24.80
C GLN A 428 -9.41 -3.81 -24.45
N HIS A 429 -8.66 -4.33 -25.43
CA HIS A 429 -7.84 -5.54 -25.23
C HIS A 429 -6.72 -5.37 -24.19
N LEU A 430 -6.36 -4.13 -23.85
CA LEU A 430 -5.37 -3.79 -22.82
C LEU A 430 -5.91 -3.97 -21.39
N VAL A 431 -7.23 -4.06 -21.20
CA VAL A 431 -7.86 -4.24 -19.89
C VAL A 431 -8.04 -5.74 -19.65
N ARG A 432 -6.94 -6.43 -19.31
CA ARG A 432 -6.91 -7.87 -19.02
C ARG A 432 -5.98 -8.16 -17.85
N SER A 433 -6.29 -9.20 -17.07
CA SER A 433 -5.47 -9.67 -15.96
C SER A 433 -5.18 -8.60 -14.89
N ILE A 434 -5.96 -7.51 -14.85
CA ILE A 434 -5.77 -6.40 -13.89
C ILE A 434 -6.22 -6.75 -12.46
N LEU A 435 -6.94 -7.87 -12.30
CA LEU A 435 -7.35 -8.43 -11.03
C LEU A 435 -6.80 -9.85 -10.89
N THR A 436 -5.82 -10.01 -10.00
CA THR A 436 -5.24 -11.31 -9.66
C THR A 436 -5.60 -11.68 -8.23
N LYS A 437 -5.80 -12.98 -7.97
CA LYS A 437 -6.04 -13.45 -6.62
C LYS A 437 -4.73 -13.43 -5.83
N ASP A 438 -4.71 -12.69 -4.73
CA ASP A 438 -3.62 -12.72 -3.75
C ASP A 438 -4.22 -12.91 -2.35
N GLU A 439 -3.88 -14.01 -1.69
CA GLU A 439 -4.37 -14.30 -0.34
C GLU A 439 -3.66 -13.47 0.73
N ASN A 440 -2.39 -13.11 0.47
CA ASN A 440 -1.52 -12.37 1.39
C ASN A 440 -0.86 -11.18 0.64
N PRO A 441 -1.66 -10.20 0.19
CA PRO A 441 -1.13 -9.05 -0.52
C PRO A 441 -0.19 -8.24 0.38
N VAL A 442 0.89 -7.73 -0.20
CA VAL A 442 1.89 -6.90 0.51
C VAL A 442 1.45 -5.43 0.66
N LYS A 443 0.45 -5.01 -0.11
CA LYS A 443 -0.17 -3.68 -0.09
C LYS A 443 -1.55 -3.74 -0.76
N PRO A 444 -2.44 -2.74 -0.58
CA PRO A 444 -3.70 -2.69 -1.31
C PRO A 444 -3.48 -2.59 -2.82
N LEU A 445 -4.40 -3.19 -3.59
CA LEU A 445 -4.41 -3.08 -5.04
C LEU A 445 -4.89 -1.69 -5.45
N VAL A 446 -4.06 -0.97 -6.19
CA VAL A 446 -4.33 0.41 -6.63
C VAL A 446 -4.29 0.48 -8.15
N LEU A 447 -5.46 0.60 -8.75
CA LEU A 447 -5.66 0.73 -10.19
C LEU A 447 -5.98 2.19 -10.54
N SER A 448 -5.46 2.68 -11.66
CA SER A 448 -5.80 4.00 -12.20
C SER A 448 -6.22 3.87 -13.66
N PHE A 449 -7.49 4.11 -13.94
CA PHE A 449 -8.11 4.00 -15.26
C PHE A 449 -8.10 5.35 -15.96
N HIS A 450 -7.45 5.41 -17.13
CA HIS A 450 -7.25 6.63 -17.90
C HIS A 450 -7.66 6.45 -19.34
N GLY A 451 -8.27 7.45 -19.96
CA GLY A 451 -8.60 7.39 -21.38
C GLY A 451 -9.75 8.29 -21.76
N TRP A 452 -10.19 8.17 -23.01
CA TRP A 452 -11.24 9.03 -23.56
C TRP A 452 -12.60 8.83 -22.89
N THR A 453 -13.51 9.79 -23.05
CA THR A 453 -14.88 9.67 -22.55
C THR A 453 -15.63 8.52 -23.27
N GLY A 454 -16.45 7.78 -22.53
CA GLY A 454 -17.29 6.72 -23.08
C GLY A 454 -16.55 5.46 -23.53
N SER A 455 -15.28 5.30 -23.16
CA SER A 455 -14.45 4.15 -23.54
C SER A 455 -14.61 2.90 -22.66
N GLY A 456 -15.35 3.00 -21.55
CA GLY A 456 -15.65 1.85 -20.67
C GLY A 456 -15.02 1.88 -19.27
N LYS A 457 -14.29 2.93 -18.87
CA LYS A 457 -13.65 3.02 -17.53
C LYS A 457 -14.61 2.71 -16.37
N ASN A 458 -15.74 3.43 -16.34
CA ASN A 458 -16.78 3.25 -15.34
C ASN A 458 -17.49 1.91 -15.45
N PHE A 459 -17.60 1.35 -16.66
CA PHE A 459 -18.18 0.04 -16.89
C PHE A 459 -17.31 -1.07 -16.29
N VAL A 460 -15.98 -0.99 -16.43
CA VAL A 460 -15.04 -1.95 -15.82
C VAL A 460 -15.05 -1.86 -14.29
N ALA A 461 -14.98 -0.66 -13.71
CA ALA A 461 -15.03 -0.51 -12.24
C ALA A 461 -16.32 -1.09 -11.64
N ASN A 462 -17.42 -0.92 -12.36
CA ASN A 462 -18.72 -1.48 -12.03
C ASN A 462 -18.74 -3.02 -12.12
N MET A 463 -18.15 -3.59 -13.18
CA MET A 463 -18.03 -5.03 -13.36
C MET A 463 -17.16 -5.67 -12.26
N ILE A 464 -16.09 -4.98 -11.84
CA ILE A 464 -15.26 -5.40 -10.69
C ILE A 464 -16.13 -5.50 -9.43
N ALA A 465 -16.92 -4.46 -9.14
CA ALA A 465 -17.83 -4.49 -7.99
C ALA A 465 -18.84 -5.65 -8.07
N GLU A 466 -19.49 -5.84 -9.22
CA GLU A 466 -20.48 -6.91 -9.46
C GLU A 466 -19.90 -8.33 -9.35
N ARG A 467 -18.60 -8.48 -9.64
CA ARG A 467 -17.93 -9.78 -9.53
C ARG A 467 -17.46 -10.06 -8.11
N LEU A 468 -16.86 -9.08 -7.45
CA LEU A 468 -16.31 -9.25 -6.11
C LEU A 468 -17.36 -9.24 -5.00
N PHE A 469 -18.48 -8.53 -5.21
CA PHE A 469 -19.52 -8.34 -4.17
C PHE A 469 -20.88 -8.80 -4.68
N GLU A 470 -21.61 -9.56 -3.87
CA GLU A 470 -22.91 -10.13 -4.24
C GLU A 470 -23.94 -9.07 -4.65
N LYS A 471 -23.95 -7.92 -3.97
CA LYS A 471 -24.80 -6.77 -4.30
C LYS A 471 -24.18 -5.79 -5.30
N GLY A 472 -23.01 -6.12 -5.86
CA GLY A 472 -22.27 -5.26 -6.77
C GLY A 472 -22.06 -3.85 -6.22
N LYS A 473 -22.41 -2.83 -7.01
CA LYS A 473 -22.32 -1.41 -6.61
C LYS A 473 -23.19 -1.04 -5.41
N GLY A 474 -24.25 -1.80 -5.15
CA GLY A 474 -25.13 -1.60 -4.00
C GLY A 474 -24.61 -2.24 -2.72
N SER A 475 -23.42 -2.84 -2.76
CA SER A 475 -22.78 -3.42 -1.58
C SER A 475 -22.30 -2.32 -0.64
N LYS A 476 -22.48 -2.52 0.67
CA LYS A 476 -21.94 -1.62 1.70
C LYS A 476 -20.41 -1.60 1.76
N PHE A 477 -19.75 -2.53 1.07
CA PHE A 477 -18.31 -2.62 0.95
C PHE A 477 -17.74 -1.93 -0.30
N VAL A 478 -18.62 -1.32 -1.11
CA VAL A 478 -18.26 -0.61 -2.33
C VAL A 478 -18.57 0.87 -2.14
N HIS A 479 -17.54 1.71 -2.19
CA HIS A 479 -17.62 3.14 -1.92
C HIS A 479 -17.25 3.91 -3.17
N ARG A 480 -18.23 4.60 -3.77
CA ARG A 480 -17.98 5.49 -4.91
C ARG A 480 -17.86 6.93 -4.44
N ILE A 481 -16.78 7.60 -4.84
CA ILE A 481 -16.45 8.97 -4.46
C ILE A 481 -16.22 9.75 -5.74
N SER A 482 -17.05 10.75 -6.03
CA SER A 482 -16.94 11.57 -7.25
C SER A 482 -16.30 12.92 -6.93
N GLY A 483 -15.36 13.36 -7.76
CA GLY A 483 -14.64 14.64 -7.60
C GLY A 483 -15.57 15.86 -7.38
N PRO A 484 -16.56 16.13 -8.25
CA PRO A 484 -17.40 17.32 -8.11
C PRO A 484 -18.46 17.25 -7.02
N GLU A 485 -19.02 16.08 -6.74
CA GLU A 485 -20.17 15.93 -5.83
C GLU A 485 -19.79 16.02 -4.35
N ARG A 486 -18.52 15.70 -4.01
CA ARG A 486 -18.10 15.56 -2.61
C ARG A 486 -17.02 16.55 -2.17
N PHE A 487 -16.30 17.18 -3.11
CA PHE A 487 -15.23 18.13 -2.77
C PHE A 487 -15.53 19.63 -3.02
N PRO A 488 -16.77 20.14 -2.98
CA PRO A 488 -16.98 21.59 -3.02
C PRO A 488 -16.51 22.29 -1.73
N ASP A 489 -16.62 21.63 -0.56
CA ASP A 489 -16.29 22.20 0.78
C ASP A 489 -15.66 21.20 1.79
N GLU A 490 -15.36 19.95 1.39
CA GLU A 490 -14.83 18.90 2.30
C GLU A 490 -13.28 18.85 2.36
N THR A 491 -12.75 18.78 3.58
CA THR A 491 -11.31 18.74 3.89
C THR A 491 -10.78 17.29 3.77
N LEU A 492 -9.52 17.12 3.36
CA LEU A 492 -8.78 15.85 3.32
C LEU A 492 -9.10 14.86 4.47
N GLN A 493 -9.38 15.38 5.67
CA GLN A 493 -9.78 14.61 6.85
C GLN A 493 -11.03 13.73 6.65
N GLN A 494 -12.04 14.20 5.90
CA GLN A 494 -13.25 13.42 5.63
C GLN A 494 -12.94 12.20 4.76
N LEU A 495 -12.14 12.37 3.70
CA LEU A 495 -11.71 11.25 2.86
C LEU A 495 -10.91 10.23 3.68
N MET A 496 -9.97 10.70 4.52
CA MET A 496 -9.22 9.81 5.42
C MET A 496 -10.14 9.09 6.41
N GLY A 497 -11.16 9.76 6.95
CA GLY A 497 -12.14 9.17 7.87
C GLY A 497 -13.02 8.10 7.20
N ILE A 498 -13.46 8.36 5.96
CA ILE A 498 -14.23 7.38 5.17
C ILE A 498 -13.41 6.12 4.92
N VAL A 499 -12.15 6.28 4.48
CA VAL A 499 -11.28 5.14 4.17
C VAL A 499 -10.94 4.36 5.44
N SER A 500 -10.40 5.03 6.46
CA SER A 500 -9.98 4.37 7.70
C SER A 500 -11.13 3.74 8.47
N GLY A 501 -12.27 4.43 8.59
CA GLY A 501 -13.46 3.92 9.26
C GLY A 501 -13.99 2.64 8.62
N ASN A 502 -14.16 2.63 7.30
CA ASN A 502 -14.67 1.45 6.60
C ASN A 502 -13.68 0.28 6.64
N VAL A 503 -12.39 0.53 6.44
CA VAL A 503 -11.38 -0.54 6.47
C VAL A 503 -11.23 -1.14 7.87
N SER A 504 -11.35 -0.33 8.93
CA SER A 504 -11.34 -0.83 10.32
C SER A 504 -12.47 -1.80 10.63
N MET A 505 -13.63 -1.65 9.97
CA MET A 505 -14.76 -2.57 10.08
C MET A 505 -14.56 -3.82 9.22
N CYS A 506 -13.99 -3.63 8.03
CA CYS A 506 -13.69 -4.72 7.12
C CYS A 506 -12.48 -4.42 6.25
N GLY A 507 -11.45 -5.26 6.31
CA GLY A 507 -10.24 -5.06 5.48
C GLY A 507 -10.48 -5.18 3.97
N ARG A 508 -11.58 -5.82 3.54
CA ARG A 508 -11.93 -5.99 2.12
C ARG A 508 -12.97 -4.95 1.71
N GLN A 509 -12.48 -3.81 1.25
CA GLN A 509 -13.29 -2.69 0.74
C GLN A 509 -12.89 -2.40 -0.71
N LEU A 510 -13.83 -1.92 -1.51
CA LEU A 510 -13.57 -1.36 -2.84
C LEU A 510 -13.89 0.13 -2.84
N PHE A 511 -12.89 0.96 -3.05
CA PHE A 511 -13.04 2.41 -3.21
C PHE A 511 -12.88 2.78 -4.69
N ILE A 512 -13.92 3.37 -5.28
CA ILE A 512 -13.92 3.88 -6.65
C ILE A 512 -13.93 5.40 -6.57
N ILE A 513 -12.80 6.03 -6.87
CA ILE A 513 -12.62 7.48 -6.86
C ILE A 513 -12.70 7.96 -8.32
N ASP A 514 -13.85 8.50 -8.68
CA ASP A 514 -14.19 8.92 -10.05
C ASP A 514 -13.90 10.41 -10.28
N GLU A 515 -13.62 10.74 -11.53
CA GLU A 515 -13.26 12.09 -11.99
C GLU A 515 -12.09 12.71 -11.21
N VAL A 516 -11.00 11.96 -11.04
CA VAL A 516 -9.79 12.42 -10.32
C VAL A 516 -9.18 13.67 -10.95
N ASP A 517 -9.35 13.89 -12.26
CA ASP A 517 -8.97 15.12 -12.96
C ASP A 517 -9.69 16.37 -12.44
N LYS A 518 -10.79 16.22 -11.71
CA LYS A 518 -11.54 17.32 -11.09
C LYS A 518 -11.28 17.49 -9.60
N ILE A 519 -10.53 16.57 -8.97
CA ILE A 519 -10.17 16.65 -7.55
C ILE A 519 -9.06 17.72 -7.37
N PRO A 520 -9.11 18.57 -6.33
CA PRO A 520 -8.01 19.49 -6.04
C PRO A 520 -6.67 18.77 -5.78
N PRO A 521 -5.53 19.31 -6.25
CA PRO A 521 -4.21 18.77 -5.94
C PRO A 521 -3.98 18.64 -4.43
N GLY A 522 -3.24 17.60 -4.01
CA GLY A 522 -2.89 17.36 -2.60
C GLY A 522 -3.89 16.50 -1.81
N ILE A 523 -5.17 16.43 -2.22
CA ILE A 523 -6.16 15.57 -1.55
C ILE A 523 -5.80 14.08 -1.65
N ILE A 524 -5.33 13.65 -2.82
CA ILE A 524 -4.92 12.24 -3.03
C ILE A 524 -3.67 11.88 -2.22
N ASP A 525 -2.77 12.85 -1.96
CA ASP A 525 -1.56 12.63 -1.19
C ASP A 525 -1.84 12.31 0.28
N GLY A 526 -2.92 12.85 0.85
CA GLY A 526 -3.25 12.57 2.25
C GLY A 526 -3.81 11.17 2.51
N ILE A 527 -4.27 10.45 1.48
CA ILE A 527 -4.59 9.01 1.60
C ILE A 527 -3.45 8.08 1.17
N LYS A 528 -2.29 8.63 0.75
CA LYS A 528 -1.17 7.83 0.24
C LYS A 528 -0.73 6.73 1.20
N SER A 529 -0.70 6.98 2.51
CA SER A 529 -0.28 5.98 3.49
C SER A 529 -1.16 4.72 3.47
N PHE A 530 -2.46 4.87 3.19
CA PHE A 530 -3.40 3.77 3.04
C PHE A 530 -3.19 2.99 1.74
N LEU A 531 -2.48 3.55 0.77
CA LEU A 531 -2.23 2.99 -0.56
C LEU A 531 -0.84 2.34 -0.69
N ASP A 532 0.09 2.70 0.19
CA ASP A 532 1.51 2.31 0.14
C ASP A 532 1.78 0.95 0.84
N TYR A 533 3.04 0.51 0.88
CA TYR A 533 3.49 -0.75 1.48
C TYR A 533 3.53 -0.74 3.02
N ASN A 534 2.58 -0.06 3.65
CA ASN A 534 2.46 -0.07 5.10
C ASN A 534 1.62 -1.30 5.51
N ASP A 535 2.15 -2.14 6.40
CA ASP A 535 1.38 -3.29 6.92
C ASP A 535 0.15 -2.82 7.68
N HIS A 536 0.32 -1.78 8.50
CA HIS A 536 -0.74 -1.16 9.26
C HIS A 536 -0.59 0.35 9.23
N VAL A 537 -1.73 1.04 9.19
CA VAL A 537 -1.81 2.48 9.35
C VAL A 537 -2.74 2.77 10.52
N ASN A 538 -2.21 3.38 11.59
CA ASN A 538 -2.88 3.52 12.89
C ASN A 538 -3.48 2.20 13.43
N GLY A 539 -2.78 1.09 13.24
CA GLY A 539 -3.21 -0.24 13.70
C GLY A 539 -4.27 -0.93 12.82
N VAL A 540 -4.63 -0.35 11.67
CA VAL A 540 -5.57 -0.93 10.70
C VAL A 540 -4.79 -1.48 9.50
N ASP A 541 -5.10 -2.70 9.07
CA ASP A 541 -4.49 -3.35 7.90
C ASP A 541 -5.30 -3.03 6.63
N TYR A 542 -4.68 -2.33 5.68
CA TYR A 542 -5.29 -1.91 4.42
C TYR A 542 -4.95 -2.84 3.25
N ARG A 543 -4.09 -3.84 3.44
CA ARG A 543 -3.52 -4.64 2.34
C ARG A 543 -4.55 -5.38 1.51
N LYS A 544 -5.72 -5.68 2.09
CA LYS A 544 -6.84 -6.38 1.42
C LYS A 544 -7.86 -5.45 0.74
N ALA A 545 -7.67 -4.13 0.82
CA ALA A 545 -8.53 -3.16 0.15
C ALA A 545 -8.13 -2.98 -1.32
N ILE A 546 -9.08 -2.52 -2.13
CA ILE A 546 -8.89 -2.20 -3.55
C ILE A 546 -9.29 -0.74 -3.78
N PHE A 547 -8.43 0.00 -4.47
CA PHE A 547 -8.65 1.38 -4.88
C PHE A 547 -8.63 1.47 -6.39
N ILE A 548 -9.67 2.08 -6.97
CA ILE A 548 -9.78 2.35 -8.40
C ILE A 548 -9.93 3.86 -8.58
N PHE A 549 -8.94 4.47 -9.19
CA PHE A 549 -8.99 5.85 -9.65
C PHE A 549 -9.49 5.90 -11.09
N ILE A 550 -10.40 6.82 -11.42
CA ILE A 550 -10.90 6.99 -12.78
C ILE A 550 -10.68 8.44 -13.20
N SER A 551 -10.06 8.62 -14.36
CA SER A 551 -9.78 9.95 -14.91
C SER A 551 -9.85 9.97 -16.43
N ASN A 552 -10.13 11.15 -16.99
CA ASN A 552 -9.99 11.41 -18.43
C ASN A 552 -8.59 11.94 -18.81
N THR A 553 -7.72 12.24 -17.85
CA THR A 553 -6.34 12.68 -18.08
C THR A 553 -5.56 11.69 -18.95
N GLY A 554 -4.77 12.22 -19.88
CA GLY A 554 -4.05 11.44 -20.89
C GLY A 554 -4.91 10.93 -22.04
N GLY A 555 -6.23 11.15 -22.02
CA GLY A 555 -7.13 10.68 -23.07
C GLY A 555 -6.83 11.29 -24.44
N THR A 556 -6.45 12.56 -24.50
CA THR A 556 -6.09 13.26 -25.74
C THR A 556 -4.80 12.71 -26.33
N GLU A 557 -3.81 12.42 -25.48
CA GLU A 557 -2.51 11.88 -25.82
C GLU A 557 -2.64 10.45 -26.34
N ILE A 558 -3.43 9.61 -25.65
CA ILE A 558 -3.76 8.25 -26.12
C ILE A 558 -4.39 8.33 -27.50
N ASN A 559 -5.37 9.22 -27.69
CA ASN A 559 -6.02 9.39 -29.00
C ASN A 559 -5.02 9.79 -30.09
N ARG A 560 -4.12 10.75 -29.80
CA ARG A 560 -3.08 11.19 -30.73
C ARG A 560 -2.15 10.03 -31.12
N VAL A 561 -1.70 9.24 -30.15
CA VAL A 561 -0.82 8.10 -30.39
C VAL A 561 -1.53 6.99 -31.17
N MET A 562 -2.80 6.73 -30.88
CA MET A 562 -3.58 5.75 -31.65
C MET A 562 -3.77 6.17 -33.11
N VAL A 563 -3.96 7.46 -33.39
CA VAL A 563 -3.97 7.98 -34.76
C VAL A 563 -2.59 7.84 -35.43
N ASP A 564 -1.49 8.07 -34.72
CA ASP A 564 -0.14 7.84 -35.26
C ASP A 564 0.10 6.36 -35.61
N PHE A 565 -0.27 5.45 -34.71
CA PHE A 565 -0.20 4.01 -34.95
C PHE A 565 -0.99 3.58 -36.17
N TYR A 566 -2.22 4.07 -36.30
CA TYR A 566 -3.03 3.82 -37.49
C TYR A 566 -2.33 4.31 -38.77
N LYS A 567 -1.80 5.55 -38.78
CA LYS A 567 -1.09 6.12 -39.94
C LYS A 567 0.18 5.35 -40.31
N ARG A 568 0.79 4.67 -39.34
CA ARG A 568 1.98 3.82 -39.51
C ARG A 568 1.64 2.36 -39.86
N GLY A 569 0.36 2.03 -40.01
CA GLY A 569 -0.09 0.66 -40.30
C GLY A 569 0.03 -0.30 -39.12
N ILE A 570 0.18 0.20 -37.90
CA ILE A 570 0.22 -0.64 -36.70
C ILE A 570 -1.22 -1.04 -36.35
N ASN A 571 -1.48 -2.34 -36.24
CA ASN A 571 -2.80 -2.83 -35.87
C ASN A 571 -3.11 -2.47 -34.41
N ARG A 572 -4.35 -2.07 -34.13
CA ARG A 572 -4.83 -1.81 -32.77
C ARG A 572 -4.51 -2.96 -31.82
N ARG A 573 -4.67 -4.21 -32.26
CA ARG A 573 -4.46 -5.41 -31.43
C ARG A 573 -3.00 -5.62 -31.03
N ASP A 574 -2.07 -5.05 -31.79
CA ASP A 574 -0.63 -5.15 -31.52
C ASP A 574 -0.13 -4.08 -30.55
N VAL A 575 -0.97 -3.09 -30.22
CA VAL A 575 -0.65 -2.07 -29.23
C VAL A 575 -0.55 -2.71 -27.86
N GLN A 576 0.55 -2.43 -27.16
CA GLN A 576 0.82 -2.96 -25.82
C GLN A 576 0.67 -1.88 -24.75
N MET A 577 0.35 -2.32 -23.53
CA MET A 577 0.19 -1.49 -22.33
C MET A 577 1.36 -0.50 -22.15
N LYS A 578 2.59 -1.02 -22.22
CA LYS A 578 3.83 -0.24 -22.01
C LYS A 578 4.04 0.89 -23.02
N ASN A 579 3.39 0.85 -24.19
CA ASN A 579 3.47 1.95 -25.15
C ASN A 579 2.72 3.20 -24.68
N LEU A 580 1.76 3.05 -23.75
CA LEU A 580 0.88 4.13 -23.29
C LEU A 580 1.07 4.48 -21.82
N THR A 581 1.55 3.56 -20.99
CA THR A 581 1.71 3.76 -19.54
C THR A 581 2.50 5.03 -19.20
N SER A 582 3.69 5.22 -19.78
CA SER A 582 4.50 6.41 -19.46
C SER A 582 3.83 7.72 -19.89
N LEU A 583 3.03 7.73 -20.95
CA LEU A 583 2.29 8.91 -21.38
C LEU A 583 1.20 9.27 -20.37
N ILE A 584 0.46 8.26 -19.89
CA ILE A 584 -0.57 8.45 -18.87
C ILE A 584 0.04 8.90 -17.55
N GLU A 585 1.13 8.26 -17.12
CA GLU A 585 1.83 8.64 -15.89
C GLU A 585 2.29 10.11 -15.93
N MET A 586 2.85 10.54 -17.07
CA MET A 586 3.23 11.94 -17.28
C MET A 586 2.03 12.88 -17.31
N GLY A 587 0.93 12.51 -17.99
CA GLY A 587 -0.31 13.30 -18.00
C GLY A 587 -0.87 13.46 -16.59
N ALA A 588 -1.02 12.34 -15.86
CA ALA A 588 -1.53 12.31 -14.49
C ALA A 588 -0.70 13.17 -13.54
N PHE A 589 0.63 13.17 -13.69
CA PHE A 589 1.52 13.94 -12.83
C PHE A 589 1.55 15.45 -13.13
N ASN A 590 1.36 15.85 -14.39
CA ASN A 590 1.57 17.24 -14.83
C ASN A 590 0.27 18.02 -15.04
N GLU A 591 -0.80 17.36 -15.47
CA GLU A 591 -2.11 17.99 -15.67
C GLU A 591 -2.74 18.39 -14.34
N LYS A 592 -3.60 19.41 -14.38
CA LYS A 592 -4.36 19.85 -13.21
C LYS A 592 -5.37 18.76 -12.80
N GLY A 593 -5.37 18.41 -11.53
CA GLY A 593 -6.26 17.40 -10.96
C GLY A 593 -5.67 16.79 -9.68
N GLY A 594 -6.30 15.73 -9.16
CA GLY A 594 -5.92 15.12 -7.89
C GLY A 594 -4.52 14.52 -7.89
N PHE A 595 -4.01 14.13 -9.07
CA PHE A 595 -2.67 13.57 -9.24
C PHE A 595 -1.58 14.60 -9.58
N GLN A 596 -1.94 15.88 -9.75
CA GLN A 596 -0.96 16.91 -10.09
C GLN A 596 0.13 16.99 -9.03
N HIS A 597 1.38 16.72 -9.43
CA HIS A 597 2.55 16.66 -8.55
C HIS A 597 2.41 15.72 -7.34
N SER A 598 1.47 14.79 -7.40
CA SER A 598 1.14 13.87 -6.33
C SER A 598 2.27 12.91 -6.02
N SER A 599 2.53 12.71 -4.74
CA SER A 599 3.45 11.68 -4.24
C SER A 599 2.97 10.25 -4.52
N VAL A 600 1.65 10.04 -4.72
CA VAL A 600 1.08 8.74 -5.13
C VAL A 600 1.60 8.32 -6.51
N VAL A 601 1.68 9.27 -7.45
CA VAL A 601 2.27 9.02 -8.79
C VAL A 601 3.79 9.00 -8.72
N LYS A 602 4.41 10.03 -8.13
CA LYS A 602 5.88 10.19 -8.06
C LYS A 602 6.58 9.00 -7.39
N ASN A 603 5.97 8.43 -6.36
CA ASN A 603 6.56 7.35 -5.57
C ASN A 603 6.08 5.95 -6.01
N TYR A 604 5.46 5.83 -7.20
CA TYR A 604 5.03 4.57 -7.79
C TYR A 604 4.11 3.75 -6.86
N VAL A 605 3.11 4.40 -6.28
CA VAL A 605 2.14 3.75 -5.38
C VAL A 605 1.03 3.04 -6.15
N ILE A 606 0.68 3.56 -7.33
CA ILE A 606 -0.28 2.95 -8.26
C ILE A 606 0.35 1.71 -8.90
N ASP A 607 -0.34 0.57 -8.81
CA ASP A 607 0.10 -0.71 -9.39
C ASP A 607 0.00 -0.66 -10.92
N HIS A 608 -1.15 -0.23 -11.42
CA HIS A 608 -1.45 -0.19 -12.84
C HIS A 608 -2.11 1.12 -13.27
N PHE A 609 -1.47 1.81 -14.21
CA PHE A 609 -2.14 2.79 -15.06
C PHE A 609 -2.71 2.04 -16.27
N VAL A 610 -4.03 1.91 -16.30
CA VAL A 610 -4.78 1.16 -17.30
C VAL A 610 -5.32 2.13 -18.37
N PRO A 611 -4.78 2.12 -19.60
CA PRO A 611 -5.25 2.90 -20.74
C PRO A 611 -6.56 2.32 -21.26
N PHE A 612 -7.50 3.21 -21.52
CA PHE A 612 -8.73 2.96 -22.26
C PHE A 612 -8.64 3.68 -23.60
N LEU A 613 -8.53 2.87 -24.64
CA LEU A 613 -8.35 3.30 -26.01
C LEU A 613 -9.63 3.95 -26.56
N PRO A 614 -9.53 4.88 -27.53
CA PRO A 614 -10.68 5.39 -28.25
C PRO A 614 -11.39 4.26 -29.01
N LEU A 615 -12.72 4.33 -29.10
CA LEU A 615 -13.54 3.30 -29.73
C LEU A 615 -13.70 3.57 -31.23
N GLU A 616 -13.30 2.60 -32.04
CA GLU A 616 -13.62 2.59 -33.48
C GLU A 616 -15.10 2.34 -33.73
N ARG A 617 -15.56 2.65 -34.93
CA ARG A 617 -16.95 2.49 -35.36
C ARG A 617 -17.51 1.09 -35.08
N GLU A 618 -16.77 0.04 -35.39
CA GLU A 618 -17.21 -1.35 -35.13
C GLU A 618 -17.43 -1.63 -33.64
N HIS A 619 -16.60 -1.07 -32.75
CA HIS A 619 -16.81 -1.22 -31.30
C HIS A 619 -18.08 -0.51 -30.82
N VAL A 620 -18.42 0.62 -31.44
CA VAL A 620 -19.63 1.37 -31.11
C VAL A 620 -20.87 0.64 -31.60
N LYS A 621 -20.82 -0.02 -32.76
CA LYS A 621 -21.89 -0.91 -33.23
C LYS A 621 -22.16 -2.05 -32.24
N LEU A 622 -21.12 -2.67 -31.69
CA LEU A 622 -21.28 -3.69 -30.64
C LEU A 622 -21.93 -3.12 -29.37
N CYS A 623 -21.60 -1.88 -28.97
CA CYS A 623 -22.31 -1.23 -27.87
C CYS A 623 -23.80 -0.95 -28.18
N ILE A 624 -24.13 -0.65 -29.43
CA ILE A 624 -25.52 -0.43 -29.88
C ILE A 624 -26.28 -1.75 -29.81
N ASP A 625 -25.69 -2.82 -30.35
CA ASP A 625 -26.24 -4.18 -30.32
C ASP A 625 -26.49 -4.64 -28.87
N ASP A 626 -25.48 -4.54 -28.00
CA ASP A 626 -25.62 -4.86 -26.58
C ASP A 626 -26.73 -4.04 -25.91
N TYR A 627 -26.85 -2.75 -26.23
CA TYR A 627 -27.89 -1.91 -25.65
C TYR A 627 -29.29 -2.34 -26.11
N ILE A 628 -29.46 -2.67 -27.39
CA ILE A 628 -30.74 -3.13 -27.94
C ILE A 628 -31.15 -4.45 -27.30
N VAL A 629 -30.24 -5.43 -27.29
CA VAL A 629 -30.50 -6.76 -26.71
C VAL A 629 -30.87 -6.64 -25.23
N ASN A 630 -30.11 -5.85 -24.45
CA ASN A 630 -30.37 -5.69 -23.02
C ASN A 630 -31.65 -4.92 -22.71
N LYS A 631 -32.03 -3.92 -23.52
CA LYS A 631 -33.20 -3.07 -23.26
C LYS A 631 -34.50 -3.68 -23.77
N PHE A 632 -34.49 -4.29 -24.96
CA PHE A 632 -35.71 -4.75 -25.63
C PHE A 632 -35.91 -6.27 -25.55
N GLY A 633 -34.95 -7.02 -24.98
CA GLY A 633 -35.07 -8.46 -24.78
C GLY A 633 -35.15 -9.26 -26.09
N GLU A 634 -34.79 -8.65 -27.22
CA GLU A 634 -34.79 -9.33 -28.50
C GLU A 634 -33.62 -10.31 -28.56
N SER A 635 -33.93 -11.61 -28.58
CA SER A 635 -32.95 -12.66 -28.93
C SER A 635 -32.72 -12.79 -30.43
N ARG A 636 -33.20 -11.82 -31.24
CA ARG A 636 -32.96 -11.76 -32.68
C ARG A 636 -31.71 -10.95 -32.97
N PHE A 637 -31.00 -11.37 -34.02
CA PHE A 637 -29.91 -10.63 -34.62
C PHE A 637 -30.43 -9.22 -34.96
N VAL A 638 -29.82 -8.17 -34.39
CA VAL A 638 -30.15 -6.79 -34.76
C VAL A 638 -29.75 -6.60 -36.22
N ASP A 639 -30.63 -6.03 -37.03
CA ASP A 639 -30.33 -5.75 -38.44
C ASP A 639 -29.10 -4.84 -38.52
N GLU A 640 -28.08 -5.31 -39.24
CA GLU A 640 -26.83 -4.58 -39.47
C GLU A 640 -27.10 -3.17 -40.03
N ASN A 641 -28.12 -3.00 -40.88
CA ASN A 641 -28.48 -1.70 -41.41
C ASN A 641 -28.99 -0.72 -40.34
N ILE A 642 -29.63 -1.24 -39.28
CA ILE A 642 -30.07 -0.43 -38.14
C ILE A 642 -28.85 -0.02 -37.31
N LEU A 643 -27.92 -0.94 -37.06
CA LEU A 643 -26.66 -0.65 -36.35
C LEU A 643 -25.85 0.43 -37.08
N GLU A 644 -25.74 0.31 -38.40
CA GLU A 644 -25.06 1.28 -39.28
C GLU A 644 -25.70 2.68 -39.20
N LYS A 645 -27.04 2.77 -39.34
CA LYS A 645 -27.77 4.05 -39.23
C LYS A 645 -27.59 4.73 -37.88
N ILE A 646 -27.64 3.96 -36.79
CA ILE A 646 -27.44 4.51 -35.44
C ILE A 646 -25.98 4.93 -35.25
N ALA A 647 -25.02 4.18 -35.79
CA ALA A 647 -23.60 4.51 -35.72
C ALA A 647 -23.25 5.79 -36.49
N ASP A 648 -23.94 6.08 -37.60
CA ASP A 648 -23.75 7.28 -38.42
C ASP A 648 -24.21 8.57 -37.73
N GLU A 649 -25.11 8.47 -36.76
CA GLU A 649 -25.58 9.57 -35.92
C GLU A 649 -24.57 10.05 -34.86
N LEU A 650 -23.41 9.39 -34.79
CA LEU A 650 -22.34 9.71 -33.86
C LEU A 650 -21.22 10.48 -34.55
N GLU A 651 -20.52 11.30 -33.77
CA GLU A 651 -19.39 12.08 -34.28
C GLU A 651 -18.09 11.30 -34.15
N TYR A 652 -17.24 11.35 -35.18
CA TYR A 652 -15.95 10.67 -35.22
C TYR A 652 -14.77 11.63 -35.40
N PHE A 653 -13.56 11.15 -35.07
CA PHE A 653 -12.31 11.88 -35.25
C PHE A 653 -11.17 10.94 -35.70
N PRO A 654 -10.12 11.49 -36.35
CA PRO A 654 -10.06 12.86 -36.89
C PRO A 654 -11.07 13.04 -38.04
N PRO A 655 -11.51 14.28 -38.37
CA PRO A 655 -12.65 14.51 -39.27
C PRO A 655 -12.51 13.92 -40.69
N ASP A 656 -11.27 13.83 -41.18
CA ASP A 656 -10.88 13.28 -42.47
C ASP A 656 -10.97 11.74 -42.52
N LEU A 657 -10.59 11.08 -41.43
CA LEU A 657 -10.54 9.60 -41.37
C LEU A 657 -11.74 8.97 -40.66
N LYS A 658 -12.47 9.74 -39.84
CA LYS A 658 -13.61 9.30 -39.02
C LYS A 658 -13.36 7.98 -38.26
N LEU A 659 -12.15 7.81 -37.72
CA LEU A 659 -11.72 6.53 -37.12
C LEU A 659 -12.41 6.22 -35.79
N TYR A 660 -12.48 7.21 -34.90
CA TYR A 660 -12.80 7.00 -33.50
C TYR A 660 -13.98 7.85 -33.05
N SER A 661 -14.92 7.28 -32.30
CA SER A 661 -16.08 8.02 -31.77
C SER A 661 -15.64 9.07 -30.74
N ARG A 662 -16.07 10.31 -30.92
CA ARG A 662 -15.84 11.43 -29.99
C ARG A 662 -16.51 11.22 -28.64
N SER A 663 -17.56 10.41 -28.58
CA SER A 663 -18.31 10.14 -27.34
C SER A 663 -18.14 8.72 -26.83
N GLY A 664 -17.32 7.89 -27.49
CA GLY A 664 -17.30 6.44 -27.28
C GLY A 664 -18.71 5.87 -27.40
N CYS A 665 -19.12 5.07 -26.41
CA CYS A 665 -20.48 4.53 -26.33
C CYS A 665 -21.43 5.39 -25.47
N LYS A 666 -21.00 6.58 -25.00
CA LYS A 666 -21.80 7.39 -24.04
C LYS A 666 -23.12 7.88 -24.62
N LYS A 667 -23.18 8.23 -25.92
CA LYS A 667 -24.40 8.73 -26.58
C LYS A 667 -25.31 7.62 -27.15
N VAL A 668 -24.90 6.35 -27.08
CA VAL A 668 -25.68 5.22 -27.65
C VAL A 668 -27.09 5.17 -27.07
N HIS A 669 -27.24 5.21 -25.75
CA HIS A 669 -28.55 5.14 -25.07
C HIS A 669 -29.52 6.27 -25.45
N THR A 670 -29.02 7.40 -25.96
CA THR A 670 -29.86 8.52 -26.44
C THR A 670 -30.23 8.39 -27.92
N LYS A 671 -29.45 7.63 -28.70
CA LYS A 671 -29.63 7.49 -30.14
C LYS A 671 -30.49 6.29 -30.49
N VAL A 672 -30.30 5.14 -29.82
CA VAL A 672 -31.05 3.90 -30.10
C VAL A 672 -32.58 4.10 -30.09
N PRO A 673 -33.20 4.77 -29.11
CA PRO A 673 -34.65 4.93 -29.07
C PRO A 673 -35.24 5.73 -30.24
N LEU A 674 -34.42 6.43 -31.03
CA LEU A 674 -34.87 7.15 -32.23
C LEU A 674 -35.09 6.23 -33.43
N PHE A 675 -34.56 5.00 -33.38
CA PHE A 675 -34.56 4.04 -34.48
C PHE A 675 -35.26 2.71 -34.13
N VAL A 676 -35.41 2.42 -32.83
CA VAL A 676 -36.08 1.21 -32.32
C VAL A 676 -37.28 1.66 -31.49
N ASN A 677 -38.48 1.38 -31.98
CA ASN A 677 -39.74 1.73 -31.29
C ASN A 677 -40.02 0.77 -30.13
N GLU A 678 -40.49 1.29 -29.00
CA GLU A 678 -41.12 0.52 -27.92
C GLU A 678 -42.54 0.13 -28.38
N ASN A 679 -42.69 -1.00 -29.09
CA ASN A 679 -44.00 -1.59 -29.39
C ASN A 679 -44.23 -2.86 -28.57
#